data_AF-G8BN49-F1
#
_entry.id   AF-G8BN49-F1
#
_cell.length_a   1.000
_cell.length_b   1.000
_cell.length_c   1.000
_cell.angle_alpha   90.00
_cell.angle_beta   90.00
_cell.angle_gamma   90.00
#
_symmetry.space_group_name_H-M   'P 1'
#
loop_
_entity.id
_entity.type
_entity.pdbx_description
1 polymer ?
#
loop_
_entity_poly.entity_id
_entity_poly.type
_entity_poly.pdbx_seq_one_letter_code
_entity_poly.pdbx_strand_id
1 'polypeptide(L)'
;MIQSNVYVGIKPSFNKVDESFYDETYSSIPTVNFDYVLLPITNQRYSQIAIKAVENYRLSQKESYNLFSELTIPEPKLQDLYIPPFKSKASLNGSDGQYIMHLGLLASWLDLDSMDPVISDFSYKVLLNECKYARFVGIRKLLVAPPRDLSNLTPYSQTINRLLNHEVLTMEPKITLSISLPLVEDSEPFATWELWNTVRKICEYNELLTISLALPRIKTPSYVLKRWLCEPVSCLLISSSIFETNQNNYPVLHKFNQKILREFQRINGNSQSEQGQLCVILHGMEKHADFIRGGSVSYLDYINFLLKKEDKLIMDEFNKEAINMTNEQGSSNANLINEDKWLPKLMPPLLPNSDNLTNDTYLVFENDRTKYDLYHEAIHQAIHDKLSYIQHLKRNNSQKFQILVAGAGRGPLIDETYDILKYYNVLNKCKIIAIEKNSQAFLFLQKKKFDKWVDSVELIRCDMKKLSNDFGKFDIVISELLGSFGCNELSPECLIHIEANFSRKETIFIPESYSSYVAPASLPLVRQKLDKFSNGFEKPWLVNNIPYCILSTKINKIWSFQHPLLKTENQDNKHLFNKNIENGEFKLKHKCEIDGLIGFFSATLYNNITLSTLPEGFTINDPRKEYDTKITTNDKNESIHTKNLKSWAPIFFPITSPLSITDDTELSVYFNRISDSQLKKTWYEWSLESFIYLVVSSTSHKQNGNTTVASKSIHNQASLNELRETTTIKDEQSLMELNGSEEVQPQPTQQESNRNYYYQSEFETGGWESVNDIHELTSDMSRLNTDNTNEENKISATFDLKVSPTHGRHNQPSLIEVQSIDEDSPENLDYSYELEEDFKAMRTNNNDISTLNDDTMDHDNSSHKTTNKNMNTTANTKTSRDINTNNTSNNQLEVNLRIRTGVTKLHNMNGNKSSIPY
;
A
#
# COMPACT_ATOMS: atom_id res chain seq x y z
N MET A 1 3.00 -22.18 27.24
CA MET A 1 3.54 -20.79 27.33
C MET A 1 3.15 -20.10 26.04
N ILE A 2 3.00 -18.77 26.02
CA ILE A 2 2.81 -18.03 24.76
C ILE A 2 4.18 -17.98 24.06
N GLN A 3 4.21 -18.34 22.78
CA GLN A 3 5.36 -18.14 21.90
C GLN A 3 5.31 -16.70 21.39
N SER A 4 6.45 -15.99 21.41
CA SER A 4 6.48 -14.60 20.93
C SER A 4 6.28 -14.55 19.42
N ASN A 5 5.72 -13.45 18.91
CA ASN A 5 5.62 -13.20 17.47
C ASN A 5 6.99 -12.83 16.84
N VAL A 6 8.00 -12.53 17.66
CA VAL A 6 9.36 -12.22 17.23
C VAL A 6 10.32 -13.32 17.67
N TYR A 7 11.08 -13.85 16.71
CA TYR A 7 12.08 -14.88 16.93
C TYR A 7 13.42 -14.27 17.34
N VAL A 8 14.22 -14.97 18.16
CA VAL A 8 15.52 -14.48 18.61
C VAL A 8 16.64 -15.43 18.18
N GLY A 9 17.68 -14.86 17.58
CA GLY A 9 18.84 -15.61 17.11
C GLY A 9 20.17 -14.96 17.46
N ILE A 10 21.25 -15.66 17.11
CA ILE A 10 22.63 -15.25 17.39
C ILE A 10 23.51 -15.34 16.15
N LYS A 11 24.39 -14.36 15.99
CA LYS A 11 25.57 -14.45 15.13
C LYS A 11 26.79 -14.71 16.02
N PRO A 12 27.32 -15.95 16.07
CA PRO A 12 28.51 -16.26 16.86
C PRO A 12 29.76 -15.59 16.27
N SER A 13 30.87 -15.67 17.01
CA SER A 13 32.14 -15.04 16.65
C SER A 13 33.15 -16.08 16.22
N PHE A 14 33.74 -15.89 15.04
CA PHE A 14 34.58 -16.89 14.36
C PHE A 14 36.05 -16.92 14.86
N ASN A 15 36.43 -15.99 15.75
CA ASN A 15 37.81 -15.78 16.20
C ASN A 15 38.39 -16.85 17.13
N LYS A 16 37.68 -17.96 17.37
CA LYS A 16 38.11 -19.12 18.19
C LYS A 16 37.64 -20.47 17.63
N VAL A 17 37.35 -20.55 16.33
CA VAL A 17 37.03 -21.83 15.68
C VAL A 17 38.31 -22.35 15.04
N ASP A 18 39.02 -23.21 15.78
CA ASP A 18 40.09 -24.04 15.22
C ASP A 18 39.51 -25.03 14.18
N GLU A 19 40.36 -25.73 13.42
CA GLU A 19 39.93 -26.61 12.32
C GLU A 19 39.18 -27.90 12.76
N SER A 20 38.79 -27.97 14.04
CA SER A 20 37.97 -29.00 14.69
C SER A 20 36.57 -29.11 14.05
N PHE A 21 36.42 -30.01 13.09
CA PHE A 21 35.22 -30.06 12.27
C PHE A 21 33.91 -30.37 13.05
N TYR A 22 32.96 -29.45 12.92
CA TYR A 22 31.55 -29.49 13.33
C TYR A 22 31.18 -29.47 14.82
N ASP A 23 31.78 -30.27 15.71
CA ASP A 23 31.28 -30.33 17.11
C ASP A 23 31.57 -29.05 17.91
N GLU A 24 32.78 -28.47 17.82
CA GLU A 24 33.17 -27.34 18.67
C GLU A 24 32.38 -26.05 18.39
N THR A 25 31.94 -25.85 17.14
CA THR A 25 31.08 -24.70 16.76
C THR A 25 29.70 -24.76 17.41
N TYR A 26 29.18 -25.95 17.70
CA TYR A 26 27.91 -26.12 18.41
C TYR A 26 28.11 -26.24 19.93
N SER A 27 29.26 -26.73 20.41
CA SER A 27 29.56 -26.77 21.86
C SER A 27 29.88 -25.39 22.46
N SER A 28 30.32 -24.44 21.62
CA SER A 28 30.64 -23.06 22.01
C SER A 28 29.47 -22.08 21.87
N ILE A 29 28.41 -22.45 21.15
CA ILE A 29 27.10 -21.81 21.26
C ILE A 29 26.53 -22.17 22.65
N PRO A 30 26.11 -21.20 23.49
CA PRO A 30 25.52 -21.52 24.78
C PRO A 30 24.32 -22.46 24.64
N THR A 31 24.16 -23.40 25.57
CA THR A 31 23.09 -24.42 25.59
C THR A 31 21.73 -23.82 25.96
N VAL A 32 21.28 -22.83 25.20
CA VAL A 32 20.15 -21.95 25.49
C VAL A 32 19.33 -21.76 24.23
N ASN A 33 18.01 -21.64 24.39
CA ASN A 33 17.04 -21.63 23.30
C ASN A 33 17.14 -20.34 22.45
N PHE A 34 17.97 -20.39 21.40
CA PHE A 34 17.88 -19.53 20.24
C PHE A 34 17.04 -20.22 19.16
N ASP A 35 16.17 -19.47 18.48
CA ASP A 35 15.41 -20.00 17.35
C ASP A 35 16.26 -20.11 16.09
N TYR A 36 17.15 -19.11 15.89
CA TYR A 36 17.97 -18.96 14.69
C TYR A 36 19.47 -18.78 15.01
N VAL A 37 20.33 -19.30 14.14
CA VAL A 37 21.76 -18.96 14.13
C VAL A 37 22.15 -18.41 12.75
N LEU A 38 22.78 -17.23 12.73
CA LEU A 38 23.26 -16.56 11.52
C LEU A 38 24.73 -16.91 11.27
N LEU A 39 24.98 -17.74 10.25
CA LEU A 39 26.31 -18.22 9.85
C LEU A 39 26.61 -17.86 8.40
N PRO A 40 27.87 -17.61 8.01
CA PRO A 40 28.27 -17.60 6.61
C PRO A 40 27.89 -18.90 5.92
N ILE A 41 27.56 -18.87 4.62
CA ILE A 41 27.39 -20.11 3.85
C ILE A 41 28.74 -20.80 3.66
N THR A 42 29.71 -20.08 3.06
CA THR A 42 31.07 -20.58 2.80
C THR A 42 32.12 -19.97 3.73
N ASN A 43 33.25 -20.67 3.88
CA ASN A 43 34.37 -20.25 4.72
C ASN A 43 35.53 -19.62 3.91
N GLN A 44 36.57 -19.15 4.59
CA GLN A 44 37.69 -18.44 3.95
C GLN A 44 38.49 -19.32 2.96
N ARG A 45 38.44 -20.64 3.09
CA ARG A 45 39.04 -21.58 2.12
C ARG A 45 38.33 -21.48 0.77
N TYR A 46 36.99 -21.34 0.77
CA TYR A 46 36.24 -21.12 -0.47
C TYR A 46 36.64 -19.82 -1.16
N SER A 47 36.80 -18.72 -0.41
CA SER A 47 37.20 -17.44 -1.01
C SER A 47 38.57 -17.52 -1.69
N GLN A 48 39.54 -18.22 -1.09
CA GLN A 48 40.86 -18.45 -1.70
C GLN A 48 40.77 -19.28 -2.99
N ILE A 49 39.97 -20.34 -3.00
CA ILE A 49 39.74 -21.18 -4.19
C ILE A 49 39.05 -20.36 -5.31
N ALA A 50 38.04 -19.57 -4.96
CA ALA A 50 37.25 -18.76 -5.88
C ALA A 50 38.08 -17.62 -6.50
N ILE A 51 38.85 -16.88 -5.69
CA ILE A 51 39.77 -15.83 -6.17
C ILE A 51 40.81 -16.42 -7.14
N LYS A 52 41.42 -17.56 -6.78
CA LYS A 52 42.42 -18.22 -7.63
C LYS A 52 41.87 -18.68 -8.99
N ALA A 53 40.58 -19.00 -9.08
CA ALA A 53 39.93 -19.30 -10.36
C ALA A 53 39.90 -18.06 -11.28
N VAL A 54 39.61 -16.88 -10.74
CA VAL A 54 39.63 -15.61 -11.50
C VAL A 54 41.04 -15.21 -11.91
N GLU A 55 42.03 -15.42 -11.04
CA GLU A 55 43.45 -15.17 -11.35
C GLU A 55 43.92 -16.06 -12.51
N ASN A 56 43.66 -17.37 -12.44
CA ASN A 56 43.95 -18.32 -13.52
C ASN A 56 43.25 -17.92 -14.83
N TYR A 57 41.97 -17.53 -14.77
CA TYR A 57 41.22 -17.07 -15.94
C TYR A 57 41.84 -15.81 -16.59
N ARG A 58 42.21 -14.81 -15.77
CA ARG A 58 42.90 -13.59 -16.22
C ARG A 58 44.32 -13.86 -16.76
N LEU A 59 44.94 -14.99 -16.43
CA LEU A 59 46.20 -15.44 -17.04
C LEU A 59 45.94 -16.13 -18.38
N SER A 60 45.02 -17.10 -18.44
CA SER A 60 44.72 -17.82 -19.70
C SER A 60 44.23 -16.89 -20.81
N GLN A 61 43.45 -15.85 -20.46
CA GLN A 61 43.00 -14.80 -21.39
C GLN A 61 44.13 -13.90 -21.94
N LYS A 62 45.29 -13.83 -21.27
CA LYS A 62 46.49 -13.12 -21.77
C LYS A 62 47.37 -13.99 -22.66
N GLU A 63 47.38 -15.31 -22.40
CA GLU A 63 48.19 -16.28 -23.14
C GLU A 63 47.48 -16.79 -24.41
N SER A 64 46.14 -16.86 -24.39
CA SER A 64 45.33 -17.49 -25.45
C SER A 64 44.52 -16.49 -26.29
N TYR A 65 45.19 -15.79 -27.21
CA TYR A 65 44.62 -14.75 -28.10
C TYR A 65 43.38 -15.12 -28.96
N ASN A 66 42.93 -16.38 -28.97
CA ASN A 66 41.86 -16.85 -29.87
C ASN A 66 40.89 -17.89 -29.25
N LEU A 67 40.81 -18.02 -27.92
CA LEU A 67 39.88 -18.98 -27.30
C LEU A 67 38.89 -18.31 -26.33
N PHE A 68 37.60 -18.33 -26.70
CA PHE A 68 36.49 -17.90 -25.86
C PHE A 68 36.27 -18.88 -24.69
N SER A 69 37.15 -18.84 -23.69
CA SER A 69 36.92 -19.51 -22.40
C SER A 69 35.93 -18.73 -21.55
N GLU A 70 35.00 -19.42 -20.89
CA GLU A 70 34.10 -18.80 -19.90
C GLU A 70 34.75 -18.84 -18.50
N LEU A 71 34.52 -17.78 -17.71
CA LEU A 71 34.88 -17.79 -16.29
C LEU A 71 34.05 -18.84 -15.54
N THR A 72 34.70 -19.90 -15.07
CA THR A 72 34.08 -20.97 -14.29
C THR A 72 34.57 -20.94 -12.85
N ILE A 73 33.63 -20.88 -11.90
CA ILE A 73 33.90 -20.85 -10.46
C ILE A 73 33.46 -22.18 -9.86
N PRO A 74 34.36 -22.95 -9.21
CA PRO A 74 34.03 -24.26 -8.66
C PRO A 74 32.98 -24.14 -7.54
N GLU A 75 32.08 -25.11 -7.44
CA GLU A 75 31.11 -25.18 -6.35
C GLU A 75 31.79 -25.57 -5.02
N PRO A 76 31.29 -25.09 -3.86
CA PRO A 76 31.91 -25.34 -2.56
C PRO A 76 31.80 -26.82 -2.16
N LYS A 77 32.89 -27.40 -1.65
CA LYS A 77 32.92 -28.78 -1.13
C LYS A 77 32.62 -28.79 0.37
N LEU A 78 32.41 -29.97 0.95
CA LEU A 78 32.08 -30.13 2.38
C LEU A 78 33.06 -29.40 3.33
N GLN A 79 34.34 -29.38 2.99
CA GLN A 79 35.43 -28.69 3.71
C GLN A 79 35.36 -27.15 3.63
N ASP A 80 34.64 -26.60 2.64
CA ASP A 80 34.65 -25.18 2.24
C ASP A 80 33.40 -24.43 2.79
N LEU A 81 32.55 -25.13 3.55
CA LEU A 81 31.27 -24.67 4.09
C LEU A 81 31.36 -24.38 5.60
N TYR A 82 30.57 -23.41 6.07
CA TYR A 82 30.37 -23.17 7.51
C TYR A 82 29.08 -23.81 8.04
N ILE A 83 28.04 -23.92 7.20
CA ILE A 83 26.81 -24.65 7.51
C ILE A 83 26.91 -26.05 6.88
N PRO A 84 26.85 -27.15 7.66
CA PRO A 84 26.86 -28.50 7.11
C PRO A 84 25.50 -28.86 6.45
N PRO A 85 25.49 -29.80 5.48
CA PRO A 85 24.24 -30.27 4.86
C PRO A 85 23.43 -31.20 5.77
N PHE A 86 24.02 -31.65 6.88
CA PHE A 86 23.39 -32.52 7.85
C PHE A 86 22.81 -31.69 8.99
N LYS A 87 21.52 -31.87 9.27
CA LYS A 87 20.86 -31.18 10.39
C LYS A 87 21.45 -31.66 11.72
N SER A 88 22.27 -30.81 12.35
CA SER A 88 22.76 -31.05 13.70
C SER A 88 21.57 -31.14 14.66
N LYS A 89 21.51 -32.22 15.44
CA LYS A 89 20.56 -32.33 16.56
C LYS A 89 21.21 -31.67 17.77
N ALA A 90 20.60 -30.59 18.27
CA ALA A 90 20.96 -30.07 19.58
C ALA A 90 20.70 -31.19 20.63
N SER A 91 21.76 -31.65 21.30
CA SER A 91 21.68 -32.72 22.30
C SER A 91 21.12 -32.20 23.63
N LEU A 92 19.84 -31.83 23.62
CA LEU A 92 19.10 -31.48 24.82
C LEU A 92 18.74 -32.76 25.59
N ASN A 93 19.09 -32.79 26.88
CA ASN A 93 18.86 -33.93 27.77
C ASN A 93 17.36 -34.04 28.15
N GLY A 94 16.58 -34.64 27.27
CA GLY A 94 15.20 -35.08 27.52
C GLY A 94 14.14 -34.30 26.73
N SER A 95 13.14 -35.03 26.22
CA SER A 95 11.98 -34.57 25.43
C SER A 95 12.29 -33.79 24.14
N ASP A 96 11.96 -34.41 23.00
CA ASP A 96 11.85 -33.83 21.64
C ASP A 96 12.86 -32.75 21.26
N GLY A 97 14.04 -33.19 20.79
CA GLY A 97 15.12 -32.33 20.32
C GLY A 97 14.71 -31.44 19.14
N GLN A 98 14.43 -30.18 19.44
CA GLN A 98 14.11 -29.13 18.48
C GLN A 98 15.34 -28.80 17.61
N TYR A 99 15.16 -28.70 16.29
CA TYR A 99 16.22 -28.30 15.37
C TYR A 99 16.38 -26.79 15.39
N ILE A 100 17.62 -26.32 15.59
CA ILE A 100 18.00 -24.90 15.41
C ILE A 100 17.88 -24.55 13.92
N MET A 101 17.27 -23.41 13.61
CA MET A 101 17.13 -22.93 12.24
C MET A 101 18.31 -22.05 11.83
N HIS A 102 18.69 -22.07 10.55
CA HIS A 102 19.82 -21.29 10.04
C HIS A 102 19.37 -20.10 9.21
N LEU A 103 20.03 -18.96 9.42
CA LEU A 103 20.05 -17.84 8.49
C LEU A 103 21.40 -17.84 7.78
N GLY A 104 21.39 -17.71 6.46
CA GLY A 104 22.63 -17.64 5.69
C GLY A 104 23.15 -16.20 5.61
N LEU A 105 24.43 -16.01 5.88
CA LEU A 105 25.16 -14.79 5.55
C LEU A 105 25.96 -15.03 4.27
N LEU A 106 25.70 -14.22 3.24
CA LEU A 106 26.40 -14.30 1.96
C LEU A 106 27.79 -13.64 2.06
N ALA A 107 28.68 -14.04 1.15
CA ALA A 107 30.08 -13.65 1.09
C ALA A 107 30.32 -12.13 1.00
N SER A 108 30.51 -11.46 2.15
CA SER A 108 30.73 -10.01 2.24
C SER A 108 32.06 -9.51 1.65
N TRP A 109 32.97 -10.43 1.30
CA TRP A 109 34.23 -10.11 0.64
C TRP A 109 34.06 -9.87 -0.87
N LEU A 110 32.92 -10.26 -1.45
CA LEU A 110 32.57 -10.00 -2.85
C LEU A 110 32.41 -8.53 -3.18
N ASP A 111 32.64 -8.19 -4.44
CA ASP A 111 32.42 -6.86 -4.99
C ASP A 111 31.28 -6.92 -6.01
N LEU A 112 30.11 -6.42 -5.59
CA LEU A 112 28.86 -6.42 -6.37
C LEU A 112 28.66 -5.11 -7.14
N ASP A 113 29.55 -4.14 -6.92
CA ASP A 113 29.45 -2.76 -7.42
C ASP A 113 30.46 -2.53 -8.56
N SER A 114 31.48 -3.40 -8.63
CA SER A 114 32.57 -3.36 -9.61
C SER A 114 32.09 -3.21 -11.05
N MET A 115 32.59 -2.16 -11.68
CA MET A 115 32.45 -1.88 -13.11
C MET A 115 33.34 -2.78 -14.00
N ASP A 116 34.22 -3.62 -13.44
CA ASP A 116 34.93 -4.68 -14.20
C ASP A 116 33.98 -5.87 -14.41
N PRO A 117 33.59 -6.19 -15.66
CA PRO A 117 32.67 -7.30 -15.94
C PRO A 117 33.15 -8.66 -15.44
N VAL A 118 34.48 -8.87 -15.35
CA VAL A 118 35.06 -10.13 -14.84
C VAL A 118 34.85 -10.25 -13.33
N ILE A 119 34.94 -9.14 -12.59
CA ILE A 119 34.65 -9.13 -11.14
C ILE A 119 33.13 -9.18 -10.89
N SER A 120 32.31 -8.51 -11.70
CA SER A 120 30.85 -8.57 -11.58
C SER A 120 30.32 -9.99 -11.81
N ASP A 121 30.72 -10.66 -12.91
CA ASP A 121 30.28 -12.03 -13.18
C ASP A 121 30.89 -13.05 -12.20
N PHE A 122 32.12 -12.83 -11.74
CA PHE A 122 32.72 -13.58 -10.63
C PHE A 122 31.86 -13.51 -9.37
N SER A 123 31.59 -12.30 -8.86
CA SER A 123 30.84 -12.11 -7.63
C SER A 123 29.41 -12.65 -7.75
N TYR A 124 28.77 -12.47 -8.91
CA TYR A 124 27.48 -13.08 -9.20
C TYR A 124 27.53 -14.62 -9.19
N LYS A 125 28.56 -15.24 -9.79
CA LYS A 125 28.73 -16.71 -9.78
C LYS A 125 29.03 -17.28 -8.40
N VAL A 126 29.78 -16.57 -7.55
CA VAL A 126 29.98 -16.95 -6.14
C VAL A 126 28.65 -16.85 -5.37
N LEU A 127 27.92 -15.74 -5.48
CA LEU A 127 26.59 -15.60 -4.85
C LEU A 127 25.63 -16.71 -5.30
N LEU A 128 25.59 -17.02 -6.59
CA LEU A 128 24.72 -18.06 -7.14
C LEU A 128 25.07 -19.44 -6.55
N ASN A 129 26.35 -19.76 -6.38
CA ASN A 129 26.77 -21.00 -5.73
C ASN A 129 26.39 -21.06 -4.23
N GLU A 130 26.49 -19.96 -3.49
CA GLU A 130 26.02 -19.90 -2.11
C GLU A 130 24.48 -20.02 -2.02
N CYS A 131 23.74 -19.37 -2.90
CA CYS A 131 22.27 -19.46 -2.98
C CYS A 131 21.79 -20.86 -3.37
N LYS A 132 22.44 -21.53 -4.33
CA LYS A 132 22.18 -22.95 -4.68
C LYS A 132 22.31 -23.83 -3.45
N TYR A 133 23.42 -23.68 -2.72
CA TYR A 133 23.68 -24.48 -1.52
C TYR A 133 22.65 -24.19 -0.42
N ALA A 134 22.36 -22.91 -0.16
CA ALA A 134 21.33 -22.49 0.79
C ALA A 134 19.96 -23.13 0.49
N ARG A 135 19.55 -23.15 -0.79
CA ARG A 135 18.32 -23.83 -1.23
C ARG A 135 18.36 -25.33 -0.98
N PHE A 136 19.48 -25.99 -1.28
CA PHE A 136 19.67 -27.43 -1.07
C PHE A 136 19.53 -27.84 0.41
N VAL A 137 20.03 -27.02 1.35
CA VAL A 137 19.88 -27.30 2.80
C VAL A 137 18.59 -26.75 3.42
N GLY A 138 17.80 -25.98 2.67
CA GLY A 138 16.51 -25.43 3.10
C GLY A 138 16.58 -24.10 3.87
N ILE A 139 17.67 -23.34 3.74
CA ILE A 139 17.76 -21.97 4.26
C ILE A 139 16.88 -21.05 3.39
N ARG A 140 15.84 -20.47 3.99
CA ARG A 140 14.86 -19.62 3.29
C ARG A 140 15.17 -18.12 3.33
N LYS A 141 16.24 -17.71 4.02
CA LYS A 141 16.52 -16.29 4.30
C LYS A 141 18.02 -16.03 4.32
N LEU A 142 18.45 -15.14 3.42
CA LEU A 142 19.85 -14.83 3.13
C LEU A 142 20.14 -13.35 3.37
N LEU A 143 21.17 -13.05 4.14
CA LEU A 143 21.64 -11.69 4.40
C LEU A 143 22.80 -11.38 3.46
N VAL A 144 22.68 -10.29 2.69
CA VAL A 144 23.74 -9.76 1.82
C VAL A 144 24.35 -8.50 2.44
N ALA A 145 25.64 -8.28 2.16
CA ALA A 145 26.34 -7.07 2.55
C ALA A 145 25.75 -5.82 1.84
N PRO A 146 25.85 -4.64 2.45
CA PRO A 146 25.49 -3.39 1.77
C PRO A 146 26.43 -3.10 0.59
N PRO A 147 26.03 -2.24 -0.35
CA PRO A 147 26.93 -1.69 -1.36
C PRO A 147 28.11 -0.96 -0.68
N ARG A 148 29.26 -1.02 -1.33
CA ARG A 148 30.52 -0.35 -0.98
C ARG A 148 30.62 1.01 -1.66
N ASP A 149 30.25 1.10 -2.94
CA ASP A 149 30.17 2.35 -3.69
C ASP A 149 28.80 2.99 -3.51
N LEU A 150 28.71 3.87 -2.52
CA LEU A 150 27.51 4.66 -2.24
C LEU A 150 27.25 5.75 -3.31
N SER A 151 28.20 6.02 -4.21
CA SER A 151 28.05 7.02 -5.28
C SER A 151 27.36 6.46 -6.54
N ASN A 152 27.47 5.15 -6.78
CA ASN A 152 26.84 4.47 -7.91
C ASN A 152 26.20 3.13 -7.50
N LEU A 153 24.98 3.20 -6.96
CA LEU A 153 24.19 2.03 -6.56
C LEU A 153 23.71 1.14 -7.73
N THR A 154 23.97 1.53 -8.99
CA THR A 154 23.43 0.86 -10.18
C THR A 154 23.92 -0.58 -10.36
N PRO A 155 25.24 -0.89 -10.32
CA PRO A 155 25.75 -2.23 -10.59
C PRO A 155 25.36 -3.21 -9.46
N TYR A 156 25.39 -2.73 -8.20
CA TYR A 156 24.84 -3.46 -7.05
C TYR A 156 23.40 -3.86 -7.31
N SER A 157 22.54 -2.88 -7.62
CA SER A 157 21.11 -3.11 -7.78
C SER A 157 20.77 -3.98 -8.98
N GLN A 158 21.54 -3.90 -10.08
CA GLN A 158 21.42 -4.79 -11.22
C GLN A 158 21.85 -6.23 -10.88
N THR A 159 22.91 -6.41 -10.09
CA THR A 159 23.40 -7.72 -9.64
C THR A 159 22.39 -8.38 -8.68
N ILE A 160 21.80 -7.59 -7.77
CA ILE A 160 20.70 -8.02 -6.89
C ILE A 160 19.44 -8.34 -7.69
N ASN A 161 19.03 -7.52 -8.66
CA ASN A 161 17.85 -7.78 -9.50
C ASN A 161 18.03 -9.04 -10.38
N ARG A 162 19.23 -9.28 -10.92
CA ARG A 162 19.57 -10.51 -11.65
C ARG A 162 19.40 -11.76 -10.77
N LEU A 163 19.75 -11.67 -9.49
CA LEU A 163 19.62 -12.78 -8.54
C LEU A 163 18.15 -12.98 -8.06
N LEU A 164 17.42 -11.88 -7.81
CA LEU A 164 16.00 -11.90 -7.39
C LEU A 164 15.07 -12.54 -8.42
N ASN A 165 15.41 -12.46 -9.71
CA ASN A 165 14.65 -13.10 -10.79
C ASN A 165 15.14 -14.51 -11.14
N HIS A 166 16.19 -15.03 -10.49
CA HIS A 166 16.70 -16.37 -10.74
C HIS A 166 15.87 -17.44 -10.02
N GLU A 167 15.67 -18.59 -10.65
CA GLU A 167 14.99 -19.79 -10.11
C GLU A 167 15.51 -20.25 -8.72
N VAL A 168 16.69 -19.80 -8.32
CA VAL A 168 17.30 -20.17 -7.02
C VAL A 168 16.62 -19.46 -5.85
N LEU A 169 15.96 -18.32 -6.09
CA LEU A 169 15.16 -17.61 -5.09
C LEU A 169 13.65 -17.72 -5.35
N THR A 170 13.23 -17.88 -6.62
CA THR A 170 11.81 -17.84 -7.02
C THR A 170 11.08 -19.19 -7.03
N MET A 171 11.79 -20.32 -7.10
CA MET A 171 11.17 -21.65 -6.93
C MET A 171 10.68 -21.85 -5.50
N GLU A 172 9.54 -22.52 -5.32
CA GLU A 172 9.04 -22.85 -3.97
C GLU A 172 9.86 -23.96 -3.29
N PRO A 173 10.12 -23.88 -1.97
CA PRO A 173 9.85 -22.73 -1.10
C PRO A 173 10.80 -21.56 -1.39
N LYS A 174 10.24 -20.38 -1.68
CA LYS A 174 11.00 -19.17 -2.02
C LYS A 174 12.04 -18.79 -0.97
N ILE A 175 13.09 -18.12 -1.42
CA ILE A 175 14.18 -17.63 -0.57
C ILE A 175 14.19 -16.10 -0.56
N THR A 176 14.03 -15.52 0.62
CA THR A 176 14.13 -14.08 0.85
C THR A 176 15.57 -13.61 0.90
N LEU A 177 15.89 -12.56 0.15
CA LEU A 177 17.17 -11.84 0.21
C LEU A 177 17.01 -10.59 1.09
N SER A 178 17.99 -10.31 1.95
CA SER A 178 17.91 -9.22 2.93
C SER A 178 19.18 -8.38 2.95
N ILE A 179 19.10 -7.11 2.59
CA ILE A 179 20.26 -6.21 2.61
C ILE A 179 20.52 -5.76 4.05
N SER A 180 21.75 -5.90 4.54
CA SER A 180 22.15 -5.46 5.88
C SER A 180 22.54 -3.98 5.89
N LEU A 181 21.80 -3.12 6.59
CA LEU A 181 22.02 -1.66 6.65
C LEU A 181 21.90 -1.12 8.09
N PRO A 182 22.54 0.02 8.44
CA PRO A 182 22.22 0.73 9.68
C PRO A 182 20.80 1.30 9.64
N LEU A 183 20.17 1.48 10.81
CA LEU A 183 18.83 2.08 10.89
C LEU A 183 18.85 3.60 10.71
N VAL A 184 19.93 4.27 11.12
CA VAL A 184 20.14 5.72 10.97
C VAL A 184 21.64 6.02 11.09
N GLU A 185 22.09 7.03 10.37
CA GLU A 185 23.46 7.57 10.41
C GLU A 185 23.46 8.98 11.02
N ASP A 186 24.58 9.37 11.66
CA ASP A 186 24.65 10.58 12.49
C ASP A 186 24.62 11.89 11.67
N SER A 187 24.99 11.84 10.39
CA SER A 187 25.10 13.01 9.49
C SER A 187 23.79 13.37 8.80
N GLU A 188 23.10 12.38 8.22
CA GLU A 188 21.92 12.55 7.38
C GLU A 188 20.85 11.50 7.75
N PRO A 189 19.78 11.87 8.49
CA PRO A 189 18.85 10.90 9.10
C PRO A 189 18.10 9.98 8.12
N PHE A 190 18.13 10.25 6.82
CA PHE A 190 17.48 9.47 5.77
C PHE A 190 18.45 8.85 4.74
N ALA A 191 19.76 9.10 4.80
CA ALA A 191 20.70 8.63 3.76
C ALA A 191 20.62 7.11 3.51
N THR A 192 20.59 6.31 4.59
CA THR A 192 20.46 4.85 4.49
C THR A 192 19.10 4.39 3.96
N TRP A 193 18.04 5.17 4.17
CA TRP A 193 16.72 4.91 3.58
C TRP A 193 16.68 5.29 2.10
N GLU A 194 17.38 6.35 1.67
CA GLU A 194 17.51 6.72 0.26
C GLU A 194 18.32 5.67 -0.53
N LEU A 195 19.36 5.10 0.07
CA LEU A 195 20.10 3.95 -0.45
C LEU A 195 19.14 2.77 -0.67
N TRP A 196 18.41 2.35 0.36
CA TRP A 196 17.41 1.28 0.28
C TRP A 196 16.33 1.56 -0.79
N ASN A 197 15.78 2.78 -0.81
CA ASN A 197 14.77 3.21 -1.77
C ASN A 197 15.29 3.19 -3.22
N THR A 198 16.57 3.52 -3.44
CA THR A 198 17.20 3.47 -4.75
C THR A 198 17.36 2.03 -5.23
N VAL A 199 17.86 1.13 -4.37
CA VAL A 199 18.01 -0.29 -4.72
C VAL A 199 16.66 -0.94 -5.00
N ARG A 200 15.66 -0.80 -4.11
CA ARG A 200 14.35 -1.45 -4.27
C ARG A 200 13.60 -0.98 -5.52
N LYS A 201 13.82 0.27 -5.98
CA LYS A 201 13.26 0.79 -7.24
C LYS A 201 13.87 0.12 -8.47
N ILE A 202 15.19 -0.06 -8.49
CA ILE A 202 15.90 -0.75 -9.57
C ILE A 202 15.59 -2.26 -9.56
N CYS A 203 15.27 -2.82 -8.39
CA CYS A 203 14.73 -4.18 -8.21
C CYS A 203 13.19 -4.26 -8.30
N GLU A 204 12.54 -3.26 -8.92
CA GLU A 204 11.11 -3.24 -9.28
C GLU A 204 10.15 -3.64 -8.13
N TYR A 205 10.47 -3.22 -6.90
CA TYR A 205 9.69 -3.52 -5.68
C TYR A 205 9.50 -5.03 -5.38
N ASN A 206 10.34 -5.91 -5.91
CA ASN A 206 10.26 -7.37 -5.76
C ASN A 206 10.08 -7.84 -4.29
N GLU A 207 9.07 -8.69 -4.04
CA GLU A 207 8.69 -9.18 -2.69
C GLU A 207 9.77 -10.01 -1.98
N LEU A 208 10.70 -10.63 -2.73
CA LEU A 208 11.82 -11.38 -2.14
C LEU A 208 12.91 -10.48 -1.58
N LEU A 209 12.88 -9.17 -1.87
CA LEU A 209 13.86 -8.20 -1.37
C LEU A 209 13.35 -7.57 -0.06
N THR A 210 14.10 -7.81 1.01
CA THR A 210 13.85 -7.28 2.36
C THR A 210 15.07 -6.54 2.89
N ILE A 211 14.97 -6.00 4.10
CA ILE A 211 16.06 -5.30 4.77
C ILE A 211 16.30 -5.82 6.20
N SER A 212 17.56 -5.86 6.61
CA SER A 212 18.04 -6.20 7.95
C SER A 212 18.66 -4.95 8.58
N LEU A 213 18.00 -4.37 9.59
CA LEU A 213 18.40 -3.08 10.17
C LEU A 213 19.25 -3.25 11.44
N ALA A 214 20.44 -2.68 11.48
CA ALA A 214 21.26 -2.61 12.68
C ALA A 214 20.80 -1.47 13.61
N LEU A 215 20.54 -1.79 14.89
CA LEU A 215 20.06 -0.82 15.87
C LEU A 215 21.14 0.25 16.19
N PRO A 216 20.74 1.53 16.31
CA PRO A 216 21.69 2.63 16.47
C PRO A 216 22.17 2.79 17.93
N ARG A 217 23.30 3.48 18.07
CA ARG A 217 23.76 4.02 19.36
C ARG A 217 23.15 5.40 19.67
N ILE A 218 22.68 6.13 18.65
CA ILE A 218 22.00 7.42 18.80
C ILE A 218 20.48 7.28 18.86
N LYS A 219 19.81 8.32 19.39
CA LYS A 219 18.36 8.41 19.46
C LYS A 219 17.75 8.70 18.07
N THR A 220 17.19 7.70 17.42
CA THR A 220 16.47 7.86 16.14
C THR A 220 15.34 8.90 16.22
N PRO A 221 15.22 9.82 15.24
CA PRO A 221 14.05 10.68 15.12
C PRO A 221 12.77 9.89 14.82
N SER A 222 11.64 10.32 15.38
CA SER A 222 10.36 9.59 15.24
C SER A 222 9.86 9.47 13.80
N TYR A 223 10.16 10.45 12.94
CA TYR A 223 9.78 10.42 11.52
C TYR A 223 10.60 9.41 10.69
N VAL A 224 11.87 9.16 11.06
CA VAL A 224 12.70 8.12 10.44
C VAL A 224 12.20 6.74 10.83
N LEU A 225 11.93 6.52 12.13
CA LEU A 225 11.38 5.25 12.61
C LEU A 225 10.00 4.95 12.00
N LYS A 226 9.11 5.95 11.90
CA LYS A 226 7.81 5.80 11.22
C LYS A 226 7.94 5.37 9.75
N ARG A 227 8.96 5.84 9.03
CA ARG A 227 9.24 5.38 7.67
C ARG A 227 9.67 3.91 7.67
N TRP A 228 10.67 3.53 8.48
CA TRP A 228 11.19 2.15 8.53
C TRP A 228 10.16 1.10 8.95
N LEU A 229 9.21 1.43 9.83
CA LEU A 229 8.14 0.51 10.23
C LEU A 229 7.22 0.11 9.04
N CYS A 230 7.18 0.93 7.99
CA CYS A 230 6.40 0.67 6.77
C CYS A 230 7.17 -0.12 5.69
N GLU A 231 8.45 -0.43 5.92
CA GLU A 231 9.33 -1.13 4.98
C GLU A 231 9.33 -2.66 5.22
N PRO A 232 9.79 -3.49 4.27
CA PRO A 232 9.96 -4.94 4.45
C PRO A 232 11.16 -5.28 5.36
N VAL A 233 11.15 -4.81 6.60
CA VAL A 233 12.16 -5.11 7.62
C VAL A 233 11.97 -6.54 8.12
N SER A 234 12.94 -7.40 7.84
CA SER A 234 12.87 -8.83 8.19
C SER A 234 13.82 -9.23 9.32
N CYS A 235 14.87 -8.46 9.60
CA CYS A 235 15.70 -8.64 10.80
C CYS A 235 16.03 -7.32 11.51
N LEU A 236 16.21 -7.40 12.83
CA LEU A 236 16.86 -6.38 13.65
C LEU A 236 18.20 -6.91 14.16
N LEU A 237 19.31 -6.25 13.83
CA LEU A 237 20.64 -6.64 14.26
C LEU A 237 21.07 -5.83 15.49
N ILE A 238 21.37 -6.51 16.60
CA ILE A 238 21.67 -5.88 17.88
C ILE A 238 23.09 -6.24 18.32
N SER A 239 23.99 -5.25 18.30
CA SER A 239 25.35 -5.43 18.79
C SER A 239 25.39 -5.40 20.31
N SER A 240 26.25 -6.24 20.91
CA SER A 240 26.62 -6.15 22.33
C SER A 240 27.06 -4.74 22.75
N SER A 241 27.67 -4.00 21.83
CA SER A 241 28.20 -2.63 22.01
C SER A 241 27.14 -1.51 21.94
N ILE A 242 25.84 -1.84 22.07
CA ILE A 242 24.75 -0.86 22.29
C ILE A 242 24.00 -1.09 23.62
N PHE A 243 24.44 -2.06 24.41
CA PHE A 243 23.94 -2.32 25.76
C PHE A 243 24.82 -1.60 26.79
N GLU A 244 24.16 -0.98 27.77
CA GLU A 244 24.80 -0.47 28.98
C GLU A 244 24.72 -1.49 30.11
N THR A 245 25.50 -1.31 31.17
CA THR A 245 25.34 -2.10 32.39
C THR A 245 24.41 -1.39 33.38
N ASN A 246 23.54 -2.16 34.04
CA ASN A 246 22.74 -1.64 35.15
C ASN A 246 23.49 -1.75 36.50
N GLN A 247 22.89 -1.23 37.58
CA GLN A 247 23.47 -1.27 38.95
C GLN A 247 23.83 -2.68 39.48
N ASN A 248 23.36 -3.74 38.83
CA ASN A 248 23.63 -5.13 39.17
C ASN A 248 24.59 -5.81 38.16
N ASN A 249 25.21 -5.04 37.26
CA ASN A 249 26.09 -5.46 36.16
C ASN A 249 25.45 -6.39 35.11
N TYR A 250 24.12 -6.34 34.94
CA TYR A 250 23.42 -6.99 33.83
C TYR A 250 23.29 -6.05 32.62
N PRO A 251 23.24 -6.57 31.38
CA PRO A 251 23.16 -5.75 30.17
C PRO A 251 21.74 -5.20 29.98
N VAL A 252 21.61 -3.93 29.60
CA VAL A 252 20.32 -3.27 29.33
C VAL A 252 20.43 -2.34 28.12
N LEU A 253 19.41 -2.36 27.25
CA LEU A 253 19.28 -1.39 26.15
C LEU A 253 18.79 -0.03 26.68
N HIS A 254 19.26 1.07 26.09
CA HIS A 254 18.69 2.41 26.33
C HIS A 254 17.19 2.48 25.99
N LYS A 255 16.47 3.43 26.58
CA LYS A 255 15.00 3.58 26.41
C LYS A 255 14.54 3.83 24.97
N PHE A 256 15.36 4.46 24.12
CA PHE A 256 15.03 4.60 22.69
C PHE A 256 15.17 3.28 21.94
N ASN A 257 16.19 2.46 22.23
CA ASN A 257 16.33 1.11 21.65
C ASN A 257 15.27 0.14 22.18
N GLN A 258 14.86 0.26 23.45
CA GLN A 258 13.67 -0.43 23.97
C GLN A 258 12.41 -0.05 23.18
N LYS A 259 12.23 1.25 22.85
CA LYS A 259 11.11 1.69 22.01
C LYS A 259 11.21 1.12 20.58
N ILE A 260 12.35 1.23 19.91
CA ILE A 260 12.53 0.74 18.52
C ILE A 260 12.13 -0.74 18.41
N LEU A 261 12.69 -1.60 19.28
CA LEU A 261 12.36 -3.02 19.33
C LEU A 261 10.86 -3.27 19.50
N ARG A 262 10.22 -2.48 20.37
CA ARG A 262 8.78 -2.57 20.68
C ARG A 262 7.88 -2.19 19.50
N GLU A 263 8.13 -1.05 18.83
CA GLU A 263 7.30 -0.65 17.70
C GLU A 263 7.40 -1.70 16.57
N PHE A 264 8.59 -2.26 16.33
CA PHE A 264 8.79 -3.34 15.36
C PHE A 264 8.10 -4.65 15.77
N GLN A 265 8.10 -5.02 17.05
CA GLN A 265 7.34 -6.19 17.55
C GLN A 265 5.83 -6.01 17.37
N ARG A 266 5.31 -4.80 17.62
CA ARG A 266 3.88 -4.48 17.50
C ARG A 266 3.41 -4.39 16.05
N ILE A 267 4.22 -3.86 15.13
CA ILE A 267 3.83 -3.61 13.73
C ILE A 267 4.31 -4.71 12.79
N ASN A 268 5.58 -5.11 12.87
CA ASN A 268 6.21 -6.01 11.89
C ASN A 268 6.35 -7.45 12.42
N GLY A 269 6.14 -7.69 13.72
CA GLY A 269 6.25 -9.02 14.34
C GLY A 269 5.31 -10.05 13.73
N ASN A 270 4.04 -9.70 13.49
CA ASN A 270 3.05 -10.57 12.84
C ASN A 270 3.26 -10.75 11.31
N SER A 271 4.35 -10.19 10.75
CA SER A 271 4.82 -10.32 9.36
C SER A 271 3.86 -9.90 8.23
N GLN A 272 4.21 -8.83 7.50
CA GLN A 272 3.48 -8.36 6.30
C GLN A 272 3.64 -9.26 5.05
N SER A 273 4.52 -10.27 5.08
CA SER A 273 4.79 -11.18 3.96
C SER A 273 4.62 -12.64 4.35
N GLU A 274 4.15 -13.45 3.40
CA GLU A 274 3.88 -14.89 3.51
C GLU A 274 5.14 -15.75 3.80
N GLN A 275 6.32 -15.11 3.89
CA GLN A 275 7.62 -15.75 3.71
C GLN A 275 8.65 -15.36 4.78
N GLY A 276 8.37 -14.37 5.65
CA GLY A 276 9.39 -13.78 6.51
C GLY A 276 8.89 -13.28 7.87
N GLN A 277 9.03 -14.12 8.89
CA GLN A 277 8.89 -13.72 10.30
C GLN A 277 10.01 -12.75 10.71
N LEU A 278 9.70 -11.82 11.62
CA LEU A 278 10.66 -10.86 12.17
C LEU A 278 11.63 -11.57 13.13
N CYS A 279 12.93 -11.36 12.95
CA CYS A 279 13.96 -11.99 13.76
C CYS A 279 14.95 -10.97 14.35
N VAL A 280 15.26 -11.12 15.65
CA VAL A 280 16.22 -10.28 16.38
C VAL A 280 17.53 -11.03 16.51
N ILE A 281 18.59 -10.54 15.87
CA ILE A 281 19.92 -11.19 15.86
C ILE A 281 20.89 -10.46 16.78
N LEU A 282 21.26 -11.13 17.88
CA LEU A 282 22.33 -10.71 18.78
C LEU A 282 23.71 -11.01 18.16
N HIS A 283 24.63 -10.04 18.17
CA HIS A 283 26.00 -10.26 17.66
C HIS A 283 27.10 -9.57 18.48
N GLY A 284 28.24 -10.26 18.64
CA GLY A 284 29.41 -9.75 19.37
C GLY A 284 29.35 -9.90 20.89
N MET A 285 28.45 -10.74 21.41
CA MET A 285 28.21 -10.93 22.86
C MET A 285 29.48 -11.34 23.63
N GLU A 286 30.37 -12.10 22.97
CA GLU A 286 31.64 -12.56 23.49
C GLU A 286 32.62 -11.44 23.86
N LYS A 287 32.54 -10.27 23.20
CA LYS A 287 33.50 -9.17 23.38
C LYS A 287 33.43 -8.48 24.75
N HIS A 288 32.31 -8.67 25.45
CA HIS A 288 32.03 -8.03 26.73
C HIS A 288 31.52 -9.03 27.79
N ALA A 289 31.49 -10.33 27.48
CA ALA A 289 30.94 -11.37 28.35
C ALA A 289 31.61 -11.42 29.72
N ASP A 290 32.93 -11.27 29.80
CA ASP A 290 33.71 -11.34 31.04
C ASP A 290 33.43 -10.18 32.01
N PHE A 291 32.90 -9.07 31.50
CA PHE A 291 32.58 -7.86 32.28
C PHE A 291 31.12 -7.83 32.77
N ILE A 292 30.30 -8.82 32.38
CA ILE A 292 28.84 -8.78 32.52
C ILE A 292 28.34 -9.96 33.36
N ARG A 293 27.46 -9.67 34.30
CA ARG A 293 26.89 -10.67 35.21
C ARG A 293 25.97 -11.62 34.43
N GLY A 294 26.36 -12.90 34.39
CA GLY A 294 25.67 -13.93 33.59
C GLY A 294 26.23 -14.09 32.17
N GLY A 295 27.33 -13.41 31.83
CA GLY A 295 28.04 -13.61 30.56
C GLY A 295 27.20 -13.32 29.31
N SER A 296 27.54 -13.97 28.20
CA SER A 296 26.87 -13.81 26.91
C SER A 296 25.38 -14.18 26.91
N VAL A 297 24.94 -15.08 27.80
CA VAL A 297 23.54 -15.53 27.91
C VAL A 297 22.64 -14.41 28.44
N SER A 298 23.14 -13.57 29.35
CA SER A 298 22.34 -12.50 29.98
C SER A 298 21.74 -11.49 28.99
N TYR A 299 22.35 -11.33 27.81
CA TYR A 299 21.82 -10.52 26.71
C TYR A 299 20.57 -11.15 26.08
N LEU A 300 20.55 -12.46 25.87
CA LEU A 300 19.39 -13.20 25.37
C LEU A 300 18.25 -13.15 26.40
N ASP A 301 18.56 -13.36 27.68
CA ASP A 301 17.57 -13.26 28.76
C ASP A 301 16.93 -11.87 28.80
N TYR A 302 17.71 -10.80 28.62
CA TYR A 302 17.20 -9.44 28.59
C TYR A 302 16.33 -9.14 27.36
N ILE A 303 16.72 -9.58 26.16
CA ILE A 303 15.86 -9.43 24.95
C ILE A 303 14.57 -10.24 25.11
N ASN A 304 14.66 -11.50 25.55
CA ASN A 304 13.50 -12.33 25.83
C ASN A 304 12.59 -11.73 26.92
N PHE A 305 13.15 -11.05 27.91
CA PHE A 305 12.38 -10.30 28.90
C PHE A 305 11.64 -9.11 28.28
N LEU A 306 12.27 -8.35 27.37
CA LEU A 306 11.59 -7.25 26.66
C LEU A 306 10.46 -7.78 25.76
N LEU A 307 10.74 -8.79 24.92
CA LEU A 307 9.73 -9.36 24.02
C LEU A 307 8.53 -9.93 24.80
N LYS A 308 8.79 -10.77 25.81
CA LYS A 308 7.74 -11.34 26.69
C LYS A 308 7.01 -10.32 27.56
N LYS A 309 7.55 -9.10 27.71
CA LYS A 309 6.84 -8.00 28.35
C LYS A 309 5.83 -7.37 27.38
N GLU A 310 6.21 -7.16 26.12
CA GLU A 310 5.30 -6.60 25.13
C GLU A 310 4.26 -7.63 24.65
N ASP A 311 4.63 -8.92 24.50
CA ASP A 311 3.68 -10.01 24.22
C ASP A 311 2.52 -10.02 25.23
N LYS A 312 2.82 -9.71 26.51
CA LYS A 312 1.80 -9.56 27.56
C LYS A 312 0.96 -8.30 27.42
N LEU A 313 1.53 -7.17 26.99
CA LEU A 313 0.76 -5.95 26.77
C LEU A 313 -0.17 -6.09 25.56
N ILE A 314 0.31 -6.70 24.47
CA ILE A 314 -0.49 -7.08 23.30
C ILE A 314 -1.61 -8.05 23.71
N MET A 315 -1.29 -9.09 24.49
CA MET A 315 -2.29 -10.03 25.00
C MET A 315 -3.26 -9.38 26.00
N ASP A 316 -2.82 -8.42 26.82
CA ASP A 316 -3.70 -7.67 27.73
C ASP A 316 -4.57 -6.65 26.98
N GLU A 317 -4.18 -6.18 25.79
CA GLU A 317 -5.07 -5.46 24.87
C GLU A 317 -6.11 -6.44 24.29
N PHE A 318 -5.66 -7.53 23.65
CA PHE A 318 -6.53 -8.55 23.03
C PHE A 318 -7.55 -9.15 24.02
N ASN A 319 -7.12 -9.47 25.24
CA ASN A 319 -7.99 -10.06 26.26
C ASN A 319 -9.05 -9.07 26.75
N LYS A 320 -8.77 -7.76 26.82
CA LYS A 320 -9.81 -6.76 27.15
C LYS A 320 -10.90 -6.75 26.07
N GLU A 321 -10.52 -6.91 24.81
CA GLU A 321 -11.50 -7.01 23.71
C GLU A 321 -12.34 -8.28 23.80
N ALA A 322 -11.70 -9.43 23.98
CA ALA A 322 -12.38 -10.72 24.10
C ALA A 322 -13.29 -10.79 25.35
N ILE A 323 -12.90 -10.16 26.45
CA ILE A 323 -13.73 -10.04 27.67
C ILE A 323 -14.92 -9.11 27.43
N ASN A 324 -14.73 -7.97 26.75
CA ASN A 324 -15.86 -7.11 26.35
C ASN A 324 -16.85 -7.86 25.45
N MET A 325 -16.36 -8.68 24.51
CA MET A 325 -17.21 -9.54 23.68
C MET A 325 -17.99 -10.57 24.51
N THR A 326 -17.31 -11.33 25.38
CA THR A 326 -17.88 -12.48 26.10
C THR A 326 -18.81 -12.14 27.28
N ASN A 327 -18.68 -10.96 27.89
CA ASN A 327 -19.52 -10.56 29.04
C ASN A 327 -21.02 -10.42 28.76
N GLU A 328 -21.46 -10.41 27.49
CA GLU A 328 -22.86 -10.25 27.09
C GLU A 328 -23.49 -11.49 26.43
N GLN A 329 -22.70 -12.51 26.07
CA GLN A 329 -23.22 -13.80 25.63
C GLN A 329 -22.49 -14.94 26.34
N GLY A 330 -23.23 -15.69 27.17
CA GLY A 330 -22.72 -16.80 27.98
C GLY A 330 -22.36 -18.07 27.19
N SER A 331 -21.56 -17.92 26.13
CA SER A 331 -21.05 -19.01 25.28
C SER A 331 -19.55 -19.20 25.55
N SER A 332 -19.18 -20.38 26.06
CA SER A 332 -17.85 -20.67 26.62
C SER A 332 -16.76 -20.97 25.59
N ASN A 333 -16.75 -20.26 24.45
CA ASN A 333 -15.87 -20.51 23.31
C ASN A 333 -14.78 -19.43 23.13
N ALA A 334 -14.12 -19.02 24.22
CA ALA A 334 -13.02 -18.05 24.20
C ALA A 334 -11.73 -18.55 23.50
N ASN A 335 -11.70 -19.80 23.02
CA ASN A 335 -10.54 -20.45 22.42
C ASN A 335 -10.53 -20.41 20.87
N LEU A 336 -11.48 -19.71 20.24
CA LEU A 336 -11.51 -19.46 18.80
C LEU A 336 -11.40 -17.95 18.53
N ILE A 337 -10.25 -17.39 18.89
CA ILE A 337 -9.84 -16.05 18.45
C ILE A 337 -9.21 -16.22 17.07
N ASN A 338 -9.91 -15.84 15.99
CA ASN A 338 -9.38 -15.96 14.62
C ASN A 338 -8.03 -15.23 14.51
N GLU A 339 -6.98 -15.97 14.16
CA GLU A 339 -5.65 -15.41 13.87
C GLU A 339 -5.73 -14.45 12.67
N ASP A 340 -6.64 -14.73 11.71
CA ASP A 340 -6.96 -13.95 10.51
C ASP A 340 -7.40 -12.51 10.78
N LYS A 341 -7.91 -12.20 11.98
CA LYS A 341 -8.34 -10.84 12.38
C LYS A 341 -7.18 -9.84 12.32
N TRP A 342 -5.95 -10.31 12.57
CA TRP A 342 -4.76 -9.47 12.70
C TRP A 342 -3.78 -9.58 11.53
N LEU A 343 -4.14 -10.34 10.48
CA LEU A 343 -3.31 -10.51 9.30
C LEU A 343 -3.35 -9.25 8.39
N PRO A 344 -2.20 -8.73 7.92
CA PRO A 344 -2.15 -7.57 7.02
C PRO A 344 -2.78 -7.86 5.63
N LYS A 345 -3.98 -7.34 5.38
CA LYS A 345 -4.83 -7.69 4.22
C LYS A 345 -5.15 -6.46 3.36
N LEU A 346 -4.98 -6.59 2.05
CA LEU A 346 -5.36 -5.58 1.05
C LEU A 346 -6.66 -6.04 0.38
N MET A 347 -7.71 -5.21 0.42
CA MET A 347 -9.06 -5.60 -0.03
C MET A 347 -9.67 -4.55 -0.95
N PRO A 348 -10.48 -4.92 -1.96
CA PRO A 348 -11.25 -3.92 -2.71
C PRO A 348 -12.36 -3.33 -1.80
N PRO A 349 -12.71 -2.04 -1.89
CA PRO A 349 -13.86 -1.49 -1.17
C PRO A 349 -15.17 -2.22 -1.54
N LEU A 350 -16.09 -2.32 -0.57
CA LEU A 350 -17.39 -2.93 -0.77
C LEU A 350 -18.27 -2.08 -1.70
N LEU A 351 -19.26 -2.73 -2.31
CA LEU A 351 -20.25 -2.08 -3.19
C LEU A 351 -21.69 -2.47 -2.79
N PRO A 352 -22.16 -2.25 -1.54
CA PRO A 352 -23.47 -2.75 -1.08
C PRO A 352 -24.65 -2.21 -1.88
N ASN A 353 -24.51 -1.04 -2.52
CA ASN A 353 -25.50 -0.53 -3.49
C ASN A 353 -25.70 -1.50 -4.68
N SER A 354 -24.62 -2.05 -5.22
CA SER A 354 -24.63 -2.89 -6.42
C SER A 354 -24.93 -4.34 -6.05
N ASP A 355 -24.11 -4.91 -5.18
CA ASP A 355 -24.06 -6.34 -4.90
C ASP A 355 -24.90 -6.71 -3.66
N ASN A 356 -25.07 -8.01 -3.40
CA ASN A 356 -25.72 -8.50 -2.18
C ASN A 356 -24.66 -9.05 -1.23
N LEU A 357 -24.53 -8.46 -0.05
CA LEU A 357 -23.56 -8.86 0.97
C LEU A 357 -23.89 -10.26 1.54
N THR A 358 -22.84 -10.98 1.95
CA THR A 358 -22.95 -12.32 2.56
C THR A 358 -23.53 -12.24 3.97
N ASN A 359 -23.99 -13.36 4.53
CA ASN A 359 -24.39 -13.43 5.94
C ASN A 359 -23.27 -12.95 6.88
N ASP A 360 -22.05 -13.37 6.56
CA ASP A 360 -20.89 -13.21 7.42
C ASP A 360 -20.40 -11.76 7.37
N THR A 361 -20.61 -11.07 6.23
CA THR A 361 -20.47 -9.60 6.13
C THR A 361 -21.31 -8.86 7.16
N TYR A 362 -22.58 -9.23 7.33
CA TYR A 362 -23.43 -8.58 8.32
C TYR A 362 -23.04 -8.96 9.75
N LEU A 363 -22.58 -10.19 10.00
CA LEU A 363 -22.06 -10.59 11.32
C LEU A 363 -20.79 -9.82 11.69
N VAL A 364 -19.89 -9.67 10.73
CA VAL A 364 -18.71 -8.80 10.77
C VAL A 364 -19.11 -7.38 11.18
N PHE A 365 -20.07 -6.77 10.48
CA PHE A 365 -20.52 -5.41 10.78
C PHE A 365 -21.18 -5.29 12.16
N GLU A 366 -21.97 -6.28 12.57
CA GLU A 366 -22.73 -6.32 13.83
C GLU A 366 -21.84 -6.51 15.08
N ASN A 367 -20.57 -6.93 14.91
CA ASN A 367 -19.61 -7.05 16.02
C ASN A 367 -19.02 -5.70 16.48
N ASP A 368 -19.14 -4.62 15.69
CA ASP A 368 -18.69 -3.28 16.06
C ASP A 368 -19.72 -2.58 16.96
N ARG A 369 -19.72 -2.92 18.26
CA ARG A 369 -20.63 -2.29 19.24
C ARG A 369 -20.48 -0.77 19.28
N THR A 370 -19.24 -0.26 19.28
CA THR A 370 -18.92 1.17 19.29
C THR A 370 -19.70 1.96 18.23
N LYS A 371 -19.84 1.40 17.03
CA LYS A 371 -20.69 1.97 15.97
C LYS A 371 -22.16 2.04 16.40
N TYR A 372 -22.75 0.92 16.84
CA TYR A 372 -24.16 0.87 17.21
C TYR A 372 -24.49 1.65 18.49
N ASP A 373 -23.57 1.73 19.45
CA ASP A 373 -23.70 2.57 20.66
C ASP A 373 -23.81 4.06 20.28
N LEU A 374 -22.97 4.54 19.35
CA LEU A 374 -23.05 5.91 18.85
C LEU A 374 -24.32 6.16 18.02
N TYR A 375 -24.78 5.19 17.24
CA TYR A 375 -26.09 5.26 16.59
C TYR A 375 -27.25 5.24 17.60
N HIS A 376 -27.17 4.45 18.68
CA HIS A 376 -28.17 4.41 19.75
C HIS A 376 -28.34 5.80 20.37
N GLU A 377 -27.25 6.42 20.83
CA GLU A 377 -27.27 7.76 21.42
C GLU A 377 -27.83 8.82 20.43
N ALA A 378 -27.42 8.75 19.15
CA ALA A 378 -27.93 9.66 18.13
C ALA A 378 -29.44 9.50 17.87
N ILE A 379 -29.92 8.26 17.77
CA ILE A 379 -31.34 7.93 17.59
C ILE A 379 -32.14 8.30 18.84
N HIS A 380 -31.60 8.05 20.03
CA HIS A 380 -32.19 8.37 21.32
C HIS A 380 -32.40 9.88 21.49
N GLN A 381 -31.35 10.69 21.25
CA GLN A 381 -31.42 12.14 21.30
C GLN A 381 -32.37 12.71 20.23
N ALA A 382 -32.31 12.22 18.99
CA ALA A 382 -33.21 12.67 17.92
C ALA A 382 -34.69 12.35 18.19
N ILE A 383 -34.99 11.20 18.79
CA ILE A 383 -36.34 10.83 19.23
C ILE A 383 -36.78 11.70 20.42
N HIS A 384 -35.92 11.91 21.42
CA HIS A 384 -36.20 12.78 22.56
C HIS A 384 -36.59 14.20 22.12
N ASP A 385 -35.79 14.82 21.26
CA ASP A 385 -35.98 16.21 20.84
C ASP A 385 -37.23 16.34 19.94
N LYS A 386 -37.52 15.34 19.11
CA LYS A 386 -38.76 15.27 18.32
C LYS A 386 -40.01 15.05 19.18
N LEU A 387 -39.96 14.17 20.19
CA LEU A 387 -41.08 13.97 21.11
C LEU A 387 -41.38 15.24 21.91
N SER A 388 -40.34 15.94 22.35
CA SER A 388 -40.44 17.22 23.07
C SER A 388 -41.10 18.29 22.19
N TYR A 389 -40.64 18.45 20.95
CA TYR A 389 -41.21 19.37 19.96
C TYR A 389 -42.70 19.08 19.66
N ILE A 390 -43.07 17.80 19.57
CA ILE A 390 -44.47 17.38 19.32
C ILE A 390 -45.38 17.69 20.51
N GLN A 391 -44.91 17.52 21.75
CA GLN A 391 -45.68 17.88 22.95
C GLN A 391 -46.03 19.38 22.99
N HIS A 392 -45.09 20.25 22.62
CA HIS A 392 -45.33 21.70 22.59
C HIS A 392 -46.34 22.15 21.52
N LEU A 393 -46.42 21.44 20.38
CA LEU A 393 -47.18 21.90 19.21
C LEU A 393 -48.69 21.62 19.22
N LYS A 394 -49.24 20.92 20.22
CA LYS A 394 -50.66 20.47 20.26
C LYS A 394 -51.12 19.79 18.95
N ARG A 395 -50.22 19.08 18.26
CA ARG A 395 -50.50 18.45 16.96
C ARG A 395 -51.58 17.38 17.11
N ASN A 396 -52.53 17.31 16.17
CA ASN A 396 -53.68 16.39 16.23
C ASN A 396 -53.23 14.93 16.44
N ASN A 397 -53.78 14.28 17.47
CA ASN A 397 -53.43 12.91 17.93
C ASN A 397 -53.62 11.79 16.90
N SER A 398 -54.12 12.09 15.68
CA SER A 398 -54.45 11.09 14.65
C SER A 398 -53.29 10.71 13.73
N GLN A 399 -52.20 11.50 13.67
CA GLN A 399 -51.07 11.21 12.77
C GLN A 399 -49.89 10.61 13.54
N LYS A 400 -49.55 9.35 13.24
CA LYS A 400 -48.37 8.68 13.79
C LYS A 400 -47.06 9.32 13.30
N PHE A 401 -46.08 9.37 14.20
CA PHE A 401 -44.70 9.76 13.92
C PHE A 401 -44.00 8.70 13.06
N GLN A 402 -43.39 9.07 11.94
CA GLN A 402 -42.83 8.11 10.98
C GLN A 402 -41.30 8.11 11.00
N ILE A 403 -40.71 6.96 11.30
CA ILE A 403 -39.25 6.74 11.30
C ILE A 403 -38.92 5.75 10.19
N LEU A 404 -37.96 6.09 9.34
CA LEU A 404 -37.42 5.19 8.31
C LEU A 404 -36.04 4.68 8.72
N VAL A 405 -35.81 3.37 8.60
CA VAL A 405 -34.47 2.75 8.54
C VAL A 405 -34.21 2.33 7.09
N ALA A 406 -33.25 2.97 6.43
CA ALA A 406 -32.95 2.77 5.01
C ALA A 406 -31.62 2.04 4.83
N GLY A 407 -31.66 0.83 4.24
CA GLY A 407 -30.52 -0.09 4.21
C GLY A 407 -30.42 -0.87 5.52
N ALA A 408 -31.49 -1.56 5.90
CA ALA A 408 -31.62 -2.12 7.24
C ALA A 408 -30.75 -3.36 7.53
N GLY A 409 -30.18 -4.03 6.53
CA GLY A 409 -29.38 -5.24 6.71
C GLY A 409 -30.16 -6.34 7.45
N ARG A 410 -29.58 -6.93 8.51
CA ARG A 410 -30.27 -7.85 9.43
C ARG A 410 -30.92 -7.13 10.62
N GLY A 411 -31.03 -5.80 10.57
CA GLY A 411 -31.87 -4.98 11.44
C GLY A 411 -31.31 -4.47 12.77
N PRO A 412 -29.99 -4.36 13.06
CA PRO A 412 -29.52 -3.85 14.35
C PRO A 412 -30.04 -2.42 14.65
N LEU A 413 -30.05 -1.53 13.65
CA LEU A 413 -30.60 -0.17 13.82
C LEU A 413 -32.13 -0.14 13.99
N ILE A 414 -32.86 -1.19 13.58
CA ILE A 414 -34.28 -1.35 13.91
C ILE A 414 -34.43 -1.76 15.37
N ASP A 415 -33.56 -2.64 15.87
CA ASP A 415 -33.55 -3.07 17.27
C ASP A 415 -33.33 -1.88 18.22
N GLU A 416 -32.30 -1.05 17.98
CA GLU A 416 -32.06 0.17 18.75
C GLU A 416 -33.27 1.12 18.71
N THR A 417 -33.76 1.42 17.50
CA THR A 417 -34.94 2.29 17.31
C THR A 417 -36.17 1.76 18.05
N TYR A 418 -36.40 0.45 17.98
CA TYR A 418 -37.56 -0.20 18.61
C TYR A 418 -37.47 -0.15 20.14
N ASP A 419 -36.32 -0.50 20.73
CA ASP A 419 -36.18 -0.55 22.18
C ASP A 419 -36.12 0.85 22.81
N ILE A 420 -35.59 1.87 22.11
CA ILE A 420 -35.72 3.29 22.51
C ILE A 420 -37.20 3.73 22.55
N LEU A 421 -37.98 3.42 21.50
CA LEU A 421 -39.42 3.79 21.45
C LEU A 421 -40.27 3.01 22.46
N LYS A 422 -39.81 1.83 22.86
CA LYS A 422 -40.39 1.00 23.92
C LYS A 422 -40.08 1.56 25.30
N TYR A 423 -38.84 1.99 25.54
CA TYR A 423 -38.40 2.68 26.77
C TYR A 423 -39.22 3.96 27.01
N TYR A 424 -39.40 4.79 25.98
CA TYR A 424 -40.26 5.99 26.06
C TYR A 424 -41.77 5.68 26.10
N ASN A 425 -42.20 4.42 25.97
CA ASN A 425 -43.61 4.00 25.87
C ASN A 425 -44.40 4.74 24.78
N VAL A 426 -43.77 4.95 23.61
CA VAL A 426 -44.35 5.68 22.46
C VAL A 426 -44.58 4.83 21.21
N LEU A 427 -44.23 3.53 21.20
CA LEU A 427 -44.46 2.61 20.06
C LEU A 427 -45.84 2.78 19.40
N ASN A 428 -46.91 2.89 20.20
CA ASN A 428 -48.28 3.07 19.70
C ASN A 428 -48.51 4.39 18.93
N LYS A 429 -47.73 5.45 19.23
CA LYS A 429 -47.76 6.76 18.57
C LYS A 429 -46.85 6.83 17.34
N CYS A 430 -45.96 5.86 17.16
CA CYS A 430 -44.98 5.82 16.10
C CYS A 430 -45.33 4.76 15.05
N LYS A 431 -44.64 4.81 13.91
CA LYS A 431 -44.57 3.75 12.89
C LYS A 431 -43.12 3.66 12.42
N ILE A 432 -42.48 2.52 12.68
CA ILE A 432 -41.15 2.22 12.14
C ILE A 432 -41.35 1.59 10.77
N ILE A 433 -40.62 2.07 9.77
CA ILE A 433 -40.58 1.52 8.41
C ILE A 433 -39.13 1.14 8.14
N ALA A 434 -38.87 -0.05 7.61
CA ALA A 434 -37.54 -0.51 7.26
C ALA A 434 -37.47 -0.97 5.80
N ILE A 435 -36.46 -0.47 5.08
CA ILE A 435 -36.20 -0.79 3.67
C ILE A 435 -34.90 -1.58 3.57
N GLU A 436 -34.95 -2.72 2.88
CA GLU A 436 -33.78 -3.51 2.49
C GLU A 436 -33.99 -4.11 1.09
N LYS A 437 -32.96 -4.06 0.23
CA LYS A 437 -32.99 -4.61 -1.13
C LYS A 437 -32.54 -6.07 -1.19
N ASN A 438 -31.59 -6.47 -0.33
CA ASN A 438 -31.00 -7.80 -0.29
C ASN A 438 -32.04 -8.81 0.24
N SER A 439 -32.50 -9.72 -0.62
CA SER A 439 -33.55 -10.68 -0.28
C SER A 439 -33.15 -11.65 0.82
N GLN A 440 -31.85 -11.91 1.01
CA GLN A 440 -31.38 -12.82 2.06
C GLN A 440 -31.38 -12.12 3.43
N ALA A 441 -30.85 -10.89 3.51
CA ALA A 441 -30.93 -10.06 4.71
C ALA A 441 -32.38 -9.82 5.14
N PHE A 442 -33.29 -9.61 4.18
CA PHE A 442 -34.72 -9.43 4.43
C PHE A 442 -35.39 -10.62 5.16
N LEU A 443 -34.88 -11.85 5.03
CA LEU A 443 -35.40 -13.01 5.79
C LEU A 443 -35.13 -12.87 7.30
N PHE A 444 -33.96 -12.34 7.68
CA PHE A 444 -33.64 -12.03 9.08
C PHE A 444 -34.56 -10.93 9.62
N LEU A 445 -34.88 -9.90 8.81
CA LEU A 445 -35.85 -8.88 9.17
C LEU A 445 -37.25 -9.46 9.40
N GLN A 446 -37.72 -10.36 8.53
CA GLN A 446 -38.99 -11.05 8.71
C GLN A 446 -39.03 -11.89 10.00
N LYS A 447 -37.93 -12.59 10.31
CA LYS A 447 -37.79 -13.38 11.54
C LYS A 447 -37.80 -12.50 12.80
N LYS A 448 -36.98 -11.44 12.84
CA LYS A 448 -36.99 -10.45 13.94
C LYS A 448 -38.33 -9.73 14.09
N LYS A 449 -39.06 -9.46 13.00
CA LYS A 449 -40.43 -8.95 13.07
C LYS A 449 -41.37 -9.93 13.76
N PHE A 450 -41.31 -11.21 13.40
CA PHE A 450 -42.15 -12.24 14.02
C PHE A 450 -41.82 -12.45 15.51
N ASP A 451 -40.53 -12.46 15.87
CA ASP A 451 -40.09 -12.77 17.24
C ASP A 451 -40.13 -11.58 18.23
N LYS A 452 -39.80 -10.36 17.77
CA LYS A 452 -39.57 -9.19 18.64
C LYS A 452 -40.44 -7.97 18.33
N TRP A 453 -40.48 -7.52 17.07
CA TRP A 453 -41.08 -6.21 16.76
C TRP A 453 -42.60 -6.23 16.56
N VAL A 454 -43.15 -7.39 16.19
CA VAL A 454 -44.58 -7.63 15.88
C VAL A 454 -45.10 -6.57 14.88
N ASP A 455 -46.28 -5.98 15.11
CA ASP A 455 -46.90 -5.01 14.18
C ASP A 455 -46.32 -3.59 14.28
N SER A 456 -45.26 -3.39 15.08
CA SER A 456 -44.64 -2.07 15.28
C SER A 456 -43.75 -1.62 14.11
N VAL A 457 -43.26 -2.58 13.32
CA VAL A 457 -42.34 -2.38 12.18
C VAL A 457 -43.02 -2.85 10.89
N GLU A 458 -43.01 -1.98 9.88
CA GLU A 458 -43.33 -2.33 8.49
C GLU A 458 -42.05 -2.62 7.71
N LEU A 459 -42.01 -3.74 6.98
CA LEU A 459 -40.84 -4.19 6.22
C LEU A 459 -41.12 -4.08 4.72
N ILE A 460 -40.25 -3.38 3.99
CA ILE A 460 -40.37 -3.15 2.55
C ILE A 460 -39.13 -3.70 1.85
N ARG A 461 -39.32 -4.71 0.99
CA ARG A 461 -38.22 -5.29 0.19
C ARG A 461 -38.03 -4.53 -1.12
N CYS A 462 -37.32 -3.41 -1.09
CA CYS A 462 -37.07 -2.62 -2.29
C CYS A 462 -35.69 -1.92 -2.29
N ASP A 463 -35.27 -1.53 -3.49
CA ASP A 463 -34.25 -0.49 -3.67
C ASP A 463 -34.86 0.86 -3.26
N MET A 464 -34.27 1.53 -2.27
CA MET A 464 -34.80 2.78 -1.70
C MET A 464 -34.94 3.91 -2.75
N LYS A 465 -34.16 3.87 -3.84
CA LYS A 465 -34.26 4.81 -4.97
C LYS A 465 -35.51 4.58 -5.84
N LYS A 466 -36.32 3.57 -5.50
CA LYS A 466 -37.55 3.15 -6.20
C LYS A 466 -38.75 3.04 -5.24
N LEU A 467 -38.64 3.62 -4.03
CA LEU A 467 -39.76 3.65 -3.07
C LEU A 467 -40.96 4.38 -3.68
N SER A 468 -42.15 3.78 -3.60
CA SER A 468 -43.38 4.33 -4.15
C SER A 468 -43.95 5.45 -3.27
N ASN A 469 -44.68 6.38 -3.88
CA ASN A 469 -45.22 7.58 -3.22
C ASN A 469 -46.42 7.31 -2.29
N ASP A 470 -46.64 6.06 -1.88
CA ASP A 470 -47.75 5.63 -1.03
C ASP A 470 -47.52 5.97 0.46
N PHE A 471 -46.28 6.32 0.81
CA PHE A 471 -45.87 6.64 2.18
C PHE A 471 -46.01 8.13 2.51
N GLY A 472 -46.16 8.39 3.81
CA GLY A 472 -46.14 9.74 4.34
C GLY A 472 -44.73 10.35 4.30
N LYS A 473 -44.65 11.61 4.72
CA LYS A 473 -43.36 12.28 4.94
C LYS A 473 -42.74 11.81 6.27
N PHE A 474 -41.51 11.32 6.26
CA PHE A 474 -40.78 10.87 7.45
C PHE A 474 -40.39 12.03 8.38
N ASP A 475 -40.31 11.75 9.68
CA ASP A 475 -39.88 12.68 10.73
C ASP A 475 -38.40 12.46 11.12
N ILE A 476 -37.92 11.22 11.04
CA ILE A 476 -36.51 10.81 11.16
C ILE A 476 -36.20 9.77 10.07
N VAL A 477 -35.03 9.86 9.44
CA VAL A 477 -34.45 8.86 8.53
C VAL A 477 -33.11 8.40 9.10
N ILE A 478 -32.91 7.09 9.22
CA ILE A 478 -31.73 6.44 9.79
C ILE A 478 -31.12 5.55 8.70
N SER A 479 -29.80 5.61 8.53
CA SER A 479 -29.09 4.80 7.53
C SER A 479 -27.64 4.57 7.91
N GLU A 480 -27.11 3.38 7.62
CA GLU A 480 -25.68 3.06 7.66
C GLU A 480 -25.31 2.61 6.25
N LEU A 481 -24.70 3.52 5.49
CA LEU A 481 -24.38 3.40 4.07
C LEU A 481 -22.97 3.97 3.80
N LEU A 482 -22.13 4.02 4.84
CA LEU A 482 -20.85 4.71 4.81
C LEU A 482 -19.74 3.68 4.56
N GLY A 483 -18.93 3.93 3.54
CA GLY A 483 -17.66 3.23 3.38
C GLY A 483 -16.51 3.95 4.05
N SER A 484 -15.29 3.41 3.92
CA SER A 484 -14.06 3.99 4.50
C SER A 484 -13.70 5.42 4.03
N PHE A 485 -14.37 5.94 3.01
CA PHE A 485 -14.26 7.32 2.54
C PHE A 485 -15.55 8.15 2.79
N GLY A 486 -16.48 7.61 3.57
CA GLY A 486 -17.85 8.09 3.76
C GLY A 486 -18.71 7.86 2.50
N CYS A 487 -18.41 8.58 1.43
CA CYS A 487 -19.25 8.67 0.23
C CYS A 487 -18.98 7.61 -0.86
N ASN A 488 -18.08 6.64 -0.64
CA ASN A 488 -17.67 5.64 -1.65
C ASN A 488 -18.72 4.54 -1.87
N GLU A 489 -19.61 4.31 -0.91
CA GLU A 489 -20.70 3.31 -1.01
C GLU A 489 -22.05 3.91 -1.44
N LEU A 490 -21.99 5.14 -1.97
CA LEU A 490 -23.07 5.85 -2.66
C LEU A 490 -24.26 6.24 -1.78
N SER A 491 -24.03 6.46 -0.48
CA SER A 491 -25.01 7.07 0.45
C SER A 491 -25.73 8.31 -0.13
N PRO A 492 -25.06 9.30 -0.78
CA PRO A 492 -25.75 10.45 -1.38
C PRO A 492 -26.75 10.05 -2.47
N GLU A 493 -26.34 9.16 -3.38
CA GLU A 493 -27.16 8.67 -4.49
C GLU A 493 -28.29 7.73 -4.03
N CYS A 494 -28.15 7.11 -2.86
CA CYS A 494 -29.17 6.28 -2.22
C CYS A 494 -30.24 7.13 -1.50
N LEU A 495 -29.83 8.14 -0.72
CA LEU A 495 -30.73 8.93 0.13
C LEU A 495 -31.52 10.00 -0.64
N ILE A 496 -31.04 10.48 -1.79
CA ILE A 496 -31.68 11.57 -2.54
C ILE A 496 -33.17 11.36 -2.86
N HIS A 497 -33.61 10.12 -3.11
CA HIS A 497 -35.03 9.83 -3.38
C HIS A 497 -35.91 10.03 -2.13
N ILE A 498 -35.37 9.66 -0.96
CA ILE A 498 -36.01 9.86 0.35
C ILE A 498 -36.05 11.36 0.70
N GLU A 499 -34.96 12.09 0.43
CA GLU A 499 -34.89 13.54 0.61
C GLU A 499 -35.88 14.29 -0.29
N ALA A 500 -35.87 13.99 -1.58
CA ALA A 500 -36.70 14.68 -2.57
C ALA A 500 -38.20 14.44 -2.33
N ASN A 501 -38.60 13.18 -2.15
CA ASN A 501 -40.00 12.78 -2.17
C ASN A 501 -40.60 12.58 -0.77
N PHE A 502 -39.83 12.14 0.23
CA PHE A 502 -40.36 11.72 1.54
C PHE A 502 -39.93 12.59 2.73
N SER A 503 -39.14 13.64 2.54
CA SER A 503 -38.71 14.54 3.63
C SER A 503 -39.48 15.85 3.71
N ARG A 504 -39.44 16.49 4.89
CA ARG A 504 -39.88 17.86 5.21
C ARG A 504 -38.65 18.70 5.58
N LYS A 505 -38.83 20.01 5.84
CA LYS A 505 -37.73 20.87 6.30
C LYS A 505 -37.21 20.46 7.69
N GLU A 506 -38.04 19.83 8.50
CA GLU A 506 -37.74 19.41 9.88
C GLU A 506 -37.34 17.92 10.00
N THR A 507 -37.24 17.17 8.89
CA THR A 507 -36.86 15.75 8.92
C THR A 507 -35.40 15.62 9.33
N ILE A 508 -35.13 14.88 10.41
CA ILE A 508 -33.76 14.56 10.83
C ILE A 508 -33.24 13.41 9.97
N PHE A 509 -31.97 13.48 9.59
CA PHE A 509 -31.23 12.36 9.02
C PHE A 509 -30.14 11.92 10.00
N ILE A 510 -29.89 10.62 10.09
CA ILE A 510 -28.80 10.02 10.85
C ILE A 510 -28.06 9.07 9.88
N PRO A 511 -26.85 9.41 9.43
CA PRO A 511 -26.06 10.61 9.77
C PRO A 511 -26.61 11.92 9.19
N GLU A 512 -26.48 13.01 9.93
CA GLU A 512 -26.75 14.37 9.45
C GLU A 512 -25.74 14.81 8.38
N SER A 513 -24.46 14.47 8.55
CA SER A 513 -23.41 14.81 7.57
C SER A 513 -22.18 13.92 7.68
N TYR A 514 -21.37 13.88 6.62
CA TYR A 514 -20.08 13.22 6.63
C TYR A 514 -19.08 13.89 5.69
N SER A 515 -17.80 13.78 6.01
CA SER A 515 -16.68 14.42 5.30
C SER A 515 -15.59 13.41 4.96
N SER A 516 -15.00 13.54 3.78
CA SER A 516 -13.85 12.74 3.34
C SER A 516 -12.56 13.53 3.53
N TYR A 517 -11.48 12.83 3.89
CA TYR A 517 -10.16 13.42 4.17
C TYR A 517 -9.07 12.63 3.46
N VAL A 518 -7.99 13.29 3.02
CA VAL A 518 -6.81 12.61 2.44
C VAL A 518 -5.48 13.18 2.93
N ALA A 519 -4.44 12.37 2.82
CA ALA A 519 -3.05 12.79 2.95
C ALA A 519 -2.12 11.98 2.01
N PRO A 520 -1.03 12.56 1.48
CA PRO A 520 0.01 11.81 0.78
C PRO A 520 0.70 10.83 1.73
N ALA A 521 0.92 9.60 1.26
CA ALA A 521 1.46 8.52 2.07
C ALA A 521 2.44 7.62 1.30
N SER A 522 3.35 6.98 2.05
CA SER A 522 4.17 5.87 1.56
C SER A 522 3.66 4.54 2.11
N LEU A 523 3.48 3.58 1.21
CA LEU A 523 2.94 2.24 1.42
C LEU A 523 3.69 1.22 0.53
N PRO A 524 5.01 1.07 0.68
CA PRO A 524 5.80 0.27 -0.25
C PRO A 524 5.35 -1.20 -0.25
N LEU A 525 4.92 -1.73 0.91
CA LEU A 525 4.38 -3.08 1.10
C LEU A 525 3.02 -3.32 0.45
N VAL A 526 2.21 -2.27 0.23
CA VAL A 526 1.03 -2.36 -0.63
C VAL A 526 1.49 -2.38 -2.08
N ARG A 527 2.45 -1.52 -2.45
CA ARG A 527 2.97 -1.42 -3.81
C ARG A 527 3.51 -2.74 -4.35
N GLN A 528 4.29 -3.51 -3.58
CA GLN A 528 4.81 -4.83 -4.02
C GLN A 528 3.69 -5.80 -4.45
N LYS A 529 2.47 -5.62 -3.91
CA LYS A 529 1.31 -6.47 -4.17
C LYS A 529 0.42 -5.95 -5.30
N LEU A 530 0.51 -4.67 -5.69
CA LEU A 530 -0.44 -4.05 -6.63
C LEU A 530 -0.34 -4.59 -8.06
N ASP A 531 0.86 -4.94 -8.55
CA ASP A 531 1.06 -5.52 -9.88
C ASP A 531 0.43 -6.91 -10.06
N LYS A 532 0.08 -7.59 -8.95
CA LYS A 532 -0.70 -8.85 -8.97
C LYS A 532 -2.18 -8.64 -9.34
N PHE A 533 -2.69 -7.40 -9.25
CA PHE A 533 -4.10 -7.09 -9.46
C PHE A 533 -4.34 -6.38 -10.80
N SER A 534 -5.36 -6.82 -11.55
CA SER A 534 -5.73 -6.19 -12.82
C SER A 534 -6.12 -4.71 -12.61
N ASN A 535 -5.37 -3.82 -13.25
CA ASN A 535 -5.45 -2.36 -13.08
C ASN A 535 -5.30 -1.92 -11.60
N GLY A 536 -4.40 -2.55 -10.84
CA GLY A 536 -4.21 -2.28 -9.41
C GLY A 536 -3.98 -0.80 -9.05
N PHE A 537 -3.26 -0.06 -9.90
CA PHE A 537 -2.98 1.37 -9.71
C PHE A 537 -4.12 2.32 -10.13
N GLU A 538 -5.21 1.82 -10.72
CA GLU A 538 -6.35 2.62 -11.19
C GLU A 538 -7.60 2.42 -10.29
N LYS A 539 -7.44 1.80 -9.12
CA LYS A 539 -8.51 1.43 -8.19
C LYS A 539 -8.16 1.82 -6.75
N PRO A 540 -9.15 2.20 -5.92
CA PRO A 540 -8.95 2.32 -4.49
C PRO A 540 -8.88 0.95 -3.80
N TRP A 541 -8.18 0.89 -2.67
CA TRP A 541 -7.99 -0.32 -1.85
C TRP A 541 -8.20 -0.03 -0.36
N LEU A 542 -8.83 -0.94 0.37
CA LEU A 542 -8.84 -0.94 1.83
C LEU A 542 -7.54 -1.54 2.35
N VAL A 543 -6.90 -0.86 3.29
CA VAL A 543 -5.58 -1.19 3.84
C VAL A 543 -5.75 -1.64 5.30
N ASN A 544 -6.01 -2.93 5.51
CA ASN A 544 -6.23 -3.49 6.84
C ASN A 544 -4.92 -4.04 7.43
N ASN A 545 -4.55 -3.61 8.65
CA ASN A 545 -3.34 -4.03 9.36
C ASN A 545 -2.00 -3.92 8.58
N ILE A 546 -1.94 -3.22 7.44
CA ILE A 546 -0.70 -2.93 6.70
C ILE A 546 -0.23 -1.52 7.10
N PRO A 547 1.02 -1.34 7.57
CA PRO A 547 1.52 -0.04 8.00
C PRO A 547 1.71 0.94 6.84
N TYR A 548 1.42 2.21 7.11
CA TYR A 548 1.53 3.32 6.17
C TYR A 548 2.13 4.55 6.85
N CYS A 549 2.99 5.28 6.13
CA CYS A 549 3.58 6.52 6.61
C CYS A 549 2.88 7.70 5.95
N ILE A 550 2.04 8.44 6.69
CA ILE A 550 1.59 9.78 6.26
C ILE A 550 2.82 10.69 6.18
N LEU A 551 2.94 11.43 5.07
CA LEU A 551 4.13 12.20 4.73
C LEU A 551 3.95 13.71 4.99
N SER A 552 2.71 14.19 5.00
CA SER A 552 2.36 15.57 5.30
C SER A 552 2.24 15.85 6.80
N THR A 553 2.42 17.11 7.19
CA THR A 553 2.20 17.59 8.58
C THR A 553 0.72 17.72 8.95
N LYS A 554 -0.17 17.76 7.95
CA LYS A 554 -1.62 17.86 8.10
C LYS A 554 -2.34 16.80 7.27
N ILE A 555 -3.59 16.50 7.62
CA ILE A 555 -4.54 15.77 6.79
C ILE A 555 -5.58 16.79 6.29
N ASN A 556 -5.84 16.85 4.98
CA ASN A 556 -6.80 17.82 4.43
C ASN A 556 -8.19 17.20 4.32
N LYS A 557 -9.21 17.96 4.72
CA LYS A 557 -10.62 17.68 4.42
C LYS A 557 -10.90 18.09 2.98
N ILE A 558 -11.40 17.18 2.14
CA ILE A 558 -11.54 17.42 0.70
C ILE A 558 -12.95 17.81 0.27
N TRP A 559 -13.98 17.31 0.95
CA TRP A 559 -15.39 17.68 0.75
C TRP A 559 -16.30 17.15 1.88
N SER A 560 -17.56 17.57 1.87
CA SER A 560 -18.63 17.02 2.72
C SER A 560 -19.94 16.74 1.95
N PHE A 561 -20.74 15.83 2.48
CA PHE A 561 -22.17 15.66 2.19
C PHE A 561 -22.98 15.91 3.48
N GLN A 562 -24.23 16.37 3.33
CA GLN A 562 -25.15 16.68 4.42
C GLN A 562 -26.57 16.34 3.98
N HIS A 563 -27.37 15.80 4.90
CA HIS A 563 -28.74 15.37 4.67
C HIS A 563 -29.71 16.11 5.62
N PRO A 564 -30.82 16.68 5.13
CA PRO A 564 -31.19 16.80 3.72
C PRO A 564 -30.29 17.80 2.97
N LEU A 565 -30.00 17.52 1.70
CA LEU A 565 -29.25 18.37 0.80
C LEU A 565 -29.97 19.72 0.60
N LEU A 566 -29.24 20.80 0.85
CA LEU A 566 -29.74 22.17 0.69
C LEU A 566 -30.05 22.45 -0.79
N LYS A 567 -31.34 22.46 -1.13
CA LYS A 567 -31.84 22.84 -2.46
C LYS A 567 -31.61 24.33 -2.71
N THR A 568 -30.43 24.68 -3.24
CA THR A 568 -30.19 26.00 -3.81
C THR A 568 -30.95 26.13 -5.13
N GLU A 569 -31.82 27.14 -5.23
CA GLU A 569 -32.81 27.26 -6.31
C GLU A 569 -32.21 27.44 -7.73
N ASN A 570 -30.90 27.67 -7.83
CA ASN A 570 -30.17 27.99 -9.06
C ASN A 570 -29.11 26.94 -9.47
N GLN A 571 -29.06 25.75 -8.86
CA GLN A 571 -28.15 24.68 -9.31
C GLN A 571 -28.85 23.68 -10.24
N ASP A 572 -28.21 23.44 -11.39
CA ASP A 572 -28.62 22.44 -12.36
C ASP A 572 -28.38 21.04 -11.76
N ASN A 573 -29.45 20.25 -11.55
CA ASN A 573 -29.42 18.98 -10.78
C ASN A 573 -28.41 17.92 -11.29
N LYS A 574 -27.83 18.12 -12.48
CA LYS A 574 -26.86 17.24 -13.15
C LYS A 574 -25.54 17.06 -12.39
N HIS A 575 -25.22 17.93 -11.43
CA HIS A 575 -23.92 17.93 -10.74
C HIS A 575 -24.01 17.78 -9.21
N LEU A 576 -25.17 17.44 -8.67
CA LEU A 576 -25.46 17.39 -7.22
C LEU A 576 -24.47 16.56 -6.40
N PHE A 577 -23.92 15.48 -6.97
CA PHE A 577 -22.98 14.57 -6.30
C PHE A 577 -21.53 14.69 -6.77
N ASN A 578 -21.25 15.59 -7.71
CA ASN A 578 -19.89 15.88 -8.15
C ASN A 578 -19.18 16.70 -7.07
N LYS A 579 -17.92 16.34 -6.79
CA LYS A 579 -17.05 17.10 -5.87
C LYS A 579 -15.67 17.25 -6.52
N ASN A 580 -15.14 18.46 -6.47
CA ASN A 580 -13.71 18.70 -6.64
C ASN A 580 -13.11 18.95 -5.26
N ILE A 581 -11.82 18.68 -5.07
CA ILE A 581 -11.10 18.92 -3.83
C ILE A 581 -11.15 20.40 -3.40
N GLU A 582 -11.60 20.68 -2.17
CA GLU A 582 -11.66 22.05 -1.60
C GLU A 582 -10.26 22.61 -1.27
N ASN A 583 -9.31 21.76 -0.85
CA ASN A 583 -7.91 22.14 -0.61
C ASN A 583 -6.95 20.98 -0.93
N GLY A 584 -6.20 21.11 -2.04
CA GLY A 584 -5.25 20.12 -2.54
C GLY A 584 -3.81 20.31 -2.09
N GLU A 585 -3.47 21.33 -1.30
CA GLU A 585 -2.08 21.66 -0.98
C GLU A 585 -1.58 20.96 0.29
N PHE A 586 -0.41 20.32 0.18
CA PHE A 586 0.26 19.63 1.28
C PHE A 586 1.73 20.05 1.36
N LYS A 587 2.20 20.38 2.57
CA LYS A 587 3.61 20.71 2.83
C LYS A 587 4.35 19.47 3.35
N LEU A 588 5.34 19.02 2.60
CA LEU A 588 6.14 17.83 2.84
C LEU A 588 7.50 18.26 3.39
N LYS A 589 7.60 18.30 4.72
CA LYS A 589 8.81 18.77 5.42
C LYS A 589 10.05 17.93 5.11
N HIS A 590 9.86 16.63 4.87
CA HIS A 590 10.93 15.66 4.81
C HIS A 590 10.93 14.89 3.51
N LYS A 591 12.12 14.72 2.92
CA LYS A 591 12.32 13.93 1.70
C LYS A 591 11.70 12.53 1.79
N CYS A 592 10.99 12.16 0.73
CA CYS A 592 10.09 11.01 0.74
C CYS A 592 9.83 10.43 -0.64
N GLU A 593 9.15 9.30 -0.65
CA GLU A 593 8.54 8.71 -1.83
C GLU A 593 7.05 8.57 -1.57
N ILE A 594 6.21 9.11 -2.45
CA ILE A 594 4.75 9.00 -2.33
C ILE A 594 4.30 7.82 -3.18
N ASP A 595 3.65 6.83 -2.56
CA ASP A 595 3.04 5.69 -3.24
C ASP A 595 1.57 5.96 -3.65
N GLY A 596 0.95 6.96 -3.01
CA GLY A 596 -0.39 7.44 -3.32
C GLY A 596 -0.98 8.32 -2.21
N LEU A 597 -2.30 8.38 -2.13
CA LEU A 597 -3.04 9.10 -1.09
C LEU A 597 -3.74 8.11 -0.15
N ILE A 598 -3.53 8.23 1.16
CA ILE A 598 -4.35 7.55 2.16
C ILE A 598 -5.56 8.42 2.51
N GLY A 599 -6.71 7.80 2.76
CA GLY A 599 -8.00 8.44 2.91
C GLY A 599 -8.80 7.91 4.10
N PHE A 600 -9.59 8.81 4.69
CA PHE A 600 -10.35 8.60 5.92
C PHE A 600 -11.70 9.35 5.85
N PHE A 601 -12.57 9.17 6.85
CA PHE A 601 -13.80 9.93 6.97
C PHE A 601 -14.16 10.31 8.42
N SER A 602 -15.09 11.26 8.55
CA SER A 602 -15.82 11.51 9.79
C SER A 602 -17.31 11.72 9.46
N ALA A 603 -18.19 11.27 10.35
CA ALA A 603 -19.63 11.48 10.25
C ALA A 603 -20.16 12.14 11.52
N THR A 604 -21.01 13.13 11.38
CA THR A 604 -21.89 13.60 12.46
C THR A 604 -23.18 12.80 12.37
N LEU A 605 -23.45 11.98 13.39
CA LEU A 605 -24.65 11.17 13.46
C LEU A 605 -25.86 12.04 13.78
N TYR A 606 -25.79 12.78 14.88
CA TYR A 606 -26.77 13.79 15.28
C TYR A 606 -26.15 14.81 16.26
N ASN A 607 -26.37 16.11 16.05
CA ASN A 607 -25.86 17.20 16.90
C ASN A 607 -24.33 17.11 17.16
N ASN A 608 -23.93 16.69 18.36
CA ASN A 608 -22.54 16.56 18.81
C ASN A 608 -22.01 15.12 18.81
N ILE A 609 -22.83 14.15 18.40
CA ILE A 609 -22.47 12.73 18.36
C ILE A 609 -21.81 12.44 17.00
N THR A 610 -20.56 12.02 17.02
CA THR A 610 -19.73 11.84 15.81
C THR A 610 -18.99 10.51 15.84
N LEU A 611 -18.69 9.97 14.65
CA LEU A 611 -17.75 8.87 14.46
C LEU A 611 -16.66 9.24 13.45
N SER A 612 -15.43 8.74 13.60
CA SER A 612 -14.34 9.02 12.66
C SER A 612 -13.22 7.98 12.60
N THR A 613 -12.73 7.76 11.38
CA THR A 613 -11.56 6.96 11.03
C THR A 613 -10.29 7.80 10.82
N LEU A 614 -10.25 9.04 11.32
CA LEU A 614 -9.03 9.85 11.28
C LEU A 614 -8.00 9.36 12.32
N PRO A 615 -6.71 9.16 11.94
CA PRO A 615 -5.67 8.76 12.89
C PRO A 615 -5.27 9.92 13.81
N GLU A 616 -5.09 9.62 15.10
CA GLU A 616 -4.82 10.63 16.13
C GLU A 616 -3.48 11.37 15.97
N GLY A 617 -3.41 12.58 16.53
CA GLY A 617 -2.17 13.35 16.63
C GLY A 617 -1.71 14.06 15.35
N PHE A 618 -2.58 14.18 14.35
CA PHE A 618 -2.39 15.01 13.16
C PHE A 618 -3.21 16.31 13.28
N THR A 619 -2.81 17.35 12.57
CA THR A 619 -3.66 18.56 12.42
C THR A 619 -4.56 18.42 11.20
N ILE A 620 -5.86 18.67 11.37
CA ILE A 620 -6.84 18.71 10.29
C ILE A 620 -6.84 20.09 9.63
N ASN A 621 -6.73 20.09 8.30
CA ASN A 621 -6.90 21.28 7.46
C ASN A 621 -8.36 21.30 6.96
N ASP A 622 -9.18 22.20 7.49
CA ASP A 622 -10.58 22.38 7.11
C ASP A 622 -10.79 23.82 6.60
N PRO A 623 -10.89 24.04 5.26
CA PRO A 623 -10.93 25.39 4.69
C PRO A 623 -12.17 26.19 5.12
N ARG A 624 -13.21 25.52 5.64
CA ARG A 624 -14.41 26.18 6.17
C ARG A 624 -14.24 26.72 7.60
N LYS A 625 -13.20 26.32 8.34
CA LYS A 625 -12.93 26.84 9.70
C LYS A 625 -12.15 28.16 9.72
N GLU A 626 -11.44 28.54 8.66
CA GLU A 626 -10.65 29.78 8.65
C GLU A 626 -11.50 31.07 8.69
N TYR A 627 -12.78 30.97 8.30
CA TYR A 627 -13.71 32.11 8.29
C TYR A 627 -14.51 32.28 9.59
N ASP A 628 -14.66 31.24 10.42
CA ASP A 628 -15.52 31.26 11.61
C ASP A 628 -14.78 31.77 12.86
N THR A 629 -14.35 33.02 12.79
CA THR A 629 -13.49 33.72 13.76
C THR A 629 -14.18 34.08 15.09
N LYS A 630 -15.18 33.29 15.54
CA LYS A 630 -16.01 33.56 16.73
C LYS A 630 -16.15 32.42 17.74
N ILE A 631 -15.47 31.29 17.56
CA ILE A 631 -15.37 30.25 18.60
C ILE A 631 -14.08 30.47 19.41
N THR A 632 -14.23 30.91 20.66
CA THR A 632 -13.13 31.19 21.60
C THR A 632 -12.95 30.08 22.62
N THR A 633 -12.41 28.95 22.17
CA THR A 633 -11.93 27.84 23.01
C THR A 633 -10.60 27.31 22.46
N ASN A 634 -9.81 26.65 23.31
CA ASN A 634 -8.53 26.03 22.91
C ASN A 634 -8.73 24.71 22.15
N ASP A 635 -9.78 24.61 21.34
CA ASP A 635 -10.08 23.47 20.48
C ASP A 635 -9.12 23.48 19.30
N LYS A 636 -7.94 22.92 19.51
CA LYS A 636 -7.02 22.63 18.42
C LYS A 636 -7.74 21.78 17.38
N ASN A 637 -7.49 22.03 16.10
CA ASN A 637 -7.93 21.14 15.02
C ASN A 637 -7.07 19.87 14.97
N GLU A 638 -6.94 19.16 16.08
CA GLU A 638 -6.31 17.83 16.15
C GLU A 638 -7.30 16.76 15.65
N SER A 639 -6.78 15.72 15.01
CA SER A 639 -7.54 14.56 14.56
C SER A 639 -7.96 13.68 15.73
N ILE A 640 -9.23 13.26 15.73
CA ILE A 640 -9.83 12.40 16.75
C ILE A 640 -10.27 11.11 16.06
N HIS A 641 -9.78 9.97 16.55
CA HIS A 641 -10.31 8.66 16.22
C HIS A 641 -11.45 8.31 17.19
N THR A 642 -12.50 7.64 16.69
CA THR A 642 -13.44 6.96 17.59
C THR A 642 -12.78 5.70 18.14
N LYS A 643 -12.31 5.77 19.39
CA LYS A 643 -11.68 4.63 20.08
C LYS A 643 -12.57 3.38 20.01
N ASN A 644 -11.98 2.25 19.66
CA ASN A 644 -12.62 0.94 19.46
C ASN A 644 -13.61 0.84 18.27
N LEU A 645 -13.56 1.73 17.28
CA LEU A 645 -14.35 1.61 16.04
C LEU A 645 -13.66 0.69 15.01
N LYS A 646 -14.38 -0.31 14.47
CA LYS A 646 -13.76 -1.46 13.77
C LYS A 646 -14.37 -1.79 12.38
N SER A 647 -15.42 -1.09 11.99
CA SER A 647 -16.12 -1.34 10.71
C SER A 647 -15.33 -0.91 9.46
N TRP A 648 -14.23 -0.16 9.59
CA TRP A 648 -13.58 0.53 8.46
C TRP A 648 -12.05 0.62 8.56
N ALA A 649 -11.34 -0.14 7.71
CA ALA A 649 -9.93 0.16 7.38
C ALA A 649 -9.80 1.50 6.64
N PRO A 650 -8.65 2.20 6.73
CA PRO A 650 -8.28 3.28 5.83
C PRO A 650 -8.34 2.87 4.34
N ILE A 651 -8.68 3.82 3.47
CA ILE A 651 -8.74 3.61 2.01
C ILE A 651 -7.53 4.25 1.32
N PHE A 652 -6.97 3.61 0.31
CA PHE A 652 -5.75 4.03 -0.38
C PHE A 652 -6.00 4.21 -1.88
N PHE A 653 -5.56 5.34 -2.42
CA PHE A 653 -5.61 5.71 -3.83
C PHE A 653 -4.18 5.73 -4.39
N PRO A 654 -3.69 4.62 -4.97
CA PRO A 654 -2.32 4.48 -5.44
C PRO A 654 -1.99 5.36 -6.64
N ILE A 655 -0.71 5.62 -6.90
CA ILE A 655 -0.24 6.19 -8.18
C ILE A 655 0.61 5.20 -8.98
N THR A 656 0.54 5.29 -10.31
CA THR A 656 1.18 4.34 -11.25
C THR A 656 2.69 4.26 -11.08
N SER A 657 3.33 5.36 -10.69
CA SER A 657 4.78 5.49 -10.51
C SER A 657 5.04 6.30 -9.23
N PRO A 658 5.88 5.86 -8.29
CA PRO A 658 6.10 6.59 -7.05
C PRO A 658 6.70 7.97 -7.31
N LEU A 659 6.23 8.98 -6.57
CA LEU A 659 6.72 10.35 -6.71
C LEU A 659 7.76 10.63 -5.61
N SER A 660 9.04 10.62 -5.99
CA SER A 660 10.14 11.04 -5.11
C SER A 660 10.11 12.56 -4.92
N ILE A 661 10.28 13.01 -3.67
CA ILE A 661 10.12 14.40 -3.23
C ILE A 661 11.30 14.80 -2.31
N THR A 662 11.78 16.03 -2.46
CA THR A 662 12.80 16.70 -1.63
C THR A 662 12.24 17.22 -0.30
N ASP A 663 13.11 17.63 0.62
CA ASP A 663 12.69 18.32 1.86
C ASP A 663 11.94 19.64 1.60
N ASP A 664 11.16 20.09 2.58
CA ASP A 664 10.33 21.32 2.60
C ASP A 664 9.61 21.66 1.28
N THR A 665 9.12 20.63 0.57
CA THR A 665 8.51 20.76 -0.77
C THR A 665 6.97 20.81 -0.70
N GLU A 666 6.34 21.53 -1.62
CA GLU A 666 4.89 21.66 -1.71
C GLU A 666 4.29 20.75 -2.80
N LEU A 667 3.32 19.93 -2.40
CA LEU A 667 2.60 18.99 -3.25
C LEU A 667 1.18 19.50 -3.50
N SER A 668 0.79 19.57 -4.77
CA SER A 668 -0.59 19.85 -5.20
C SER A 668 -1.28 18.56 -5.60
N VAL A 669 -2.42 18.29 -4.97
CA VAL A 669 -3.27 17.12 -5.21
C VAL A 669 -4.54 17.55 -5.95
N TYR A 670 -4.74 17.02 -7.15
CA TYR A 670 -6.03 17.02 -7.83
C TYR A 670 -6.79 15.77 -7.42
N PHE A 671 -8.02 15.92 -6.90
CA PHE A 671 -8.87 14.81 -6.49
C PHE A 671 -10.34 15.14 -6.72
N ASN A 672 -11.02 14.33 -7.52
CA ASN A 672 -12.39 14.54 -7.96
C ASN A 672 -13.27 13.31 -7.69
N ARG A 673 -14.54 13.55 -7.35
CA ARG A 673 -15.64 12.57 -7.37
C ARG A 673 -16.58 12.96 -8.50
N ILE A 674 -16.78 12.06 -9.45
CA ILE A 674 -17.61 12.29 -10.64
C ILE A 674 -18.76 11.28 -10.62
N SER A 675 -19.99 11.77 -10.78
CA SER A 675 -21.23 11.00 -10.88
C SER A 675 -21.87 11.28 -12.23
N ASP A 676 -21.88 10.30 -13.13
CA ASP A 676 -22.54 10.40 -14.43
C ASP A 676 -23.91 9.68 -14.40
N SER A 677 -24.97 10.44 -14.70
CA SER A 677 -26.36 9.98 -14.68
C SER A 677 -26.78 9.17 -15.91
N GLN A 678 -26.05 9.26 -17.03
CA GLN A 678 -26.28 8.46 -18.23
C GLN A 678 -25.65 7.07 -18.08
N LEU A 679 -24.39 7.03 -17.64
CA LEU A 679 -23.63 5.82 -17.33
C LEU A 679 -24.11 5.13 -16.05
N LYS A 680 -24.82 5.88 -15.18
CA LYS A 680 -25.28 5.45 -13.83
C LYS A 680 -24.12 4.96 -12.96
N LYS A 681 -23.00 5.66 -13.04
CA LYS A 681 -21.75 5.33 -12.35
C LYS A 681 -21.21 6.56 -11.62
N THR A 682 -20.59 6.28 -10.49
CA THR A 682 -19.81 7.25 -9.71
C THR A 682 -18.39 6.70 -9.58
N TRP A 683 -17.38 7.54 -9.80
CA TRP A 683 -15.96 7.17 -9.68
C TRP A 683 -15.14 8.31 -9.09
N TYR A 684 -13.87 8.02 -8.82
CA TYR A 684 -12.87 8.98 -8.39
C TYR A 684 -11.80 9.15 -9.46
N GLU A 685 -11.29 10.36 -9.62
CA GLU A 685 -10.12 10.68 -10.44
C GLU A 685 -9.13 11.45 -9.58
N TRP A 686 -7.85 11.05 -9.62
CA TRP A 686 -6.81 11.70 -8.83
C TRP A 686 -5.50 11.82 -9.61
N SER A 687 -4.74 12.88 -9.34
CA SER A 687 -3.37 13.03 -9.82
C SER A 687 -2.58 13.95 -8.89
N LEU A 688 -1.28 13.70 -8.77
CA LEU A 688 -0.36 14.46 -7.94
C LEU A 688 0.60 15.26 -8.83
N GLU A 689 0.90 16.49 -8.44
CA GLU A 689 1.99 17.26 -9.01
C GLU A 689 2.79 17.99 -7.93
N SER A 690 4.08 18.20 -8.20
CA SER A 690 5.02 18.86 -7.29
C SER A 690 5.88 19.81 -8.10
N PHE A 691 6.16 20.99 -7.54
CA PHE A 691 6.99 21.99 -8.19
C PHE A 691 8.37 21.99 -7.55
N ILE A 692 9.42 21.86 -8.37
CA ILE A 692 10.82 21.86 -7.93
C ILE A 692 11.45 23.18 -8.37
N TYR A 693 11.86 24.00 -7.41
CA TYR A 693 12.55 25.27 -7.67
C TYR A 693 13.98 25.03 -8.13
N LEU A 694 14.20 25.05 -9.45
CA LEU A 694 15.53 24.96 -10.03
C LEU A 694 16.26 26.30 -9.90
N VAL A 695 17.09 26.42 -8.87
CA VAL A 695 18.01 27.57 -8.69
C VAL A 695 19.13 27.49 -9.74
N VAL A 696 18.84 27.97 -10.96
CA VAL A 696 19.84 28.11 -12.02
C VAL A 696 20.82 29.21 -11.63
N SER A 697 21.95 28.82 -11.06
CA SER A 697 23.05 29.73 -10.76
C SER A 697 23.58 30.34 -12.07
N SER A 698 23.25 31.61 -12.30
CA SER A 698 23.63 32.33 -13.51
C SER A 698 25.12 32.69 -13.48
N THR A 699 25.96 31.74 -13.88
CA THR A 699 27.40 31.91 -14.13
C THR A 699 27.59 33.03 -15.15
N SER A 700 27.80 34.24 -14.64
CA SER A 700 27.83 35.46 -15.41
C SER A 700 29.15 35.59 -16.16
N HIS A 701 29.30 34.79 -17.23
CA HIS A 701 30.41 34.88 -18.17
C HIS A 701 30.42 36.29 -18.77
N LYS A 702 31.35 37.13 -18.28
CA LYS A 702 31.71 38.40 -18.91
C LYS A 702 32.37 38.13 -20.25
N GLN A 703 31.56 37.93 -21.29
CA GLN A 703 32.04 37.87 -22.67
C GLN A 703 32.52 39.26 -23.09
N ASN A 704 33.84 39.46 -23.06
CA ASN A 704 34.47 40.60 -23.70
C ASN A 704 34.49 40.38 -25.23
N GLY A 705 33.72 41.19 -25.96
CA GLY A 705 34.06 41.60 -27.32
C GLY A 705 33.80 40.62 -28.47
N ASN A 706 32.75 40.92 -29.25
CA ASN A 706 32.73 40.88 -30.72
C ASN A 706 33.28 39.64 -31.45
N THR A 707 32.39 38.74 -31.87
CA THR A 707 32.25 38.46 -33.31
C THR A 707 30.85 38.05 -33.70
N THR A 708 30.31 38.66 -34.76
CA THR A 708 29.04 38.27 -35.38
C THR A 708 29.29 37.38 -36.60
N VAL A 709 28.99 36.08 -36.50
CA VAL A 709 28.88 35.18 -37.66
C VAL A 709 27.62 34.33 -37.51
N ALA A 710 26.90 34.12 -38.61
CA ALA A 710 25.58 33.48 -38.62
C ALA A 710 25.64 31.94 -38.55
N SER A 711 24.52 31.36 -38.12
CA SER A 711 24.26 29.92 -38.04
C SER A 711 24.37 29.19 -39.38
N LYS A 712 25.06 28.04 -39.38
CA LYS A 712 24.84 26.92 -40.31
C LYS A 712 24.91 25.59 -39.56
N SER A 713 24.14 24.61 -40.04
CA SER A 713 24.06 23.24 -39.53
C SER A 713 24.86 22.27 -40.40
N ILE A 714 25.08 21.05 -39.87
CA ILE A 714 25.18 19.72 -40.53
C ILE A 714 26.34 18.85 -40.00
N HIS A 715 25.97 17.63 -39.56
CA HIS A 715 26.68 16.35 -39.38
C HIS A 715 28.18 16.20 -39.06
N ASN A 716 28.44 15.16 -38.26
CA ASN A 716 29.42 14.05 -38.40
C ASN A 716 30.65 14.31 -39.31
N GLN A 717 31.88 13.99 -38.91
CA GLN A 717 32.30 12.64 -38.51
C GLN A 717 33.61 12.65 -37.68
N ALA A 718 34.19 11.49 -37.38
CA ALA A 718 35.37 11.35 -36.50
C ALA A 718 36.72 11.48 -37.24
N SER A 719 37.79 11.91 -36.53
CA SER A 719 39.09 11.20 -36.48
C SER A 719 40.18 11.93 -35.67
N LEU A 720 41.05 11.10 -35.09
CA LEU A 720 42.32 11.36 -34.40
C LEU A 720 43.23 12.44 -35.05
N ASN A 721 43.93 13.24 -34.23
CA ASN A 721 45.37 13.02 -33.99
C ASN A 721 46.03 13.91 -32.92
N GLU A 722 47.18 13.39 -32.48
CA GLU A 722 48.10 13.78 -31.39
C GLU A 722 48.74 15.18 -31.45
N LEU A 723 49.10 15.70 -30.27
CA LEU A 723 50.38 16.34 -29.88
C LEU A 723 50.23 16.83 -28.41
N ARG A 724 50.82 16.23 -27.37
CA ARG A 724 52.23 16.06 -26.97
C ARG A 724 53.04 17.35 -26.78
N GLU A 725 53.03 17.85 -25.54
CA GLU A 725 54.15 18.44 -24.77
C GLU A 725 53.66 18.47 -23.30
N THR A 726 54.20 17.83 -22.25
CA THR A 726 55.55 17.47 -21.76
C THR A 726 56.41 18.63 -21.25
N THR A 727 56.16 19.07 -20.00
CA THR A 727 57.22 19.63 -19.13
C THR A 727 56.98 19.34 -17.65
N THR A 728 57.60 18.24 -17.22
CA THR A 728 58.15 17.93 -15.88
C THR A 728 58.12 18.98 -14.76
N ILE A 729 57.52 18.58 -13.63
CA ILE A 729 58.11 18.47 -12.28
C ILE A 729 58.94 19.67 -11.74
N LYS A 730 58.49 20.18 -10.58
CA LYS A 730 59.37 20.40 -9.42
C LYS A 730 58.56 20.28 -8.12
N ASP A 731 59.04 19.42 -7.22
CA ASP A 731 58.57 19.34 -5.83
C ASP A 731 59.14 20.48 -4.99
N GLU A 732 58.42 20.90 -3.96
CA GLU A 732 59.06 21.40 -2.73
C GLU A 732 58.16 21.13 -1.51
N GLN A 733 58.59 20.21 -0.66
CA GLN A 733 58.08 20.09 0.71
C GLN A 733 58.97 20.96 1.63
N SER A 734 58.40 21.57 2.67
CA SER A 734 58.65 21.20 4.08
C SER A 734 58.59 22.35 5.12
N LEU A 735 58.35 21.94 6.38
CA LEU A 735 58.71 22.59 7.66
C LEU A 735 57.94 23.83 8.20
N MET A 736 57.29 23.60 9.36
CA MET A 736 57.40 24.38 10.64
C MET A 736 56.85 25.83 10.75
N GLU A 737 56.51 26.35 11.94
CA GLU A 737 55.90 25.78 13.17
C GLU A 737 55.44 26.92 14.12
N LEU A 738 54.70 26.58 15.19
CA LEU A 738 54.58 27.28 16.49
C LEU A 738 54.18 28.78 16.55
N ASN A 739 52.96 29.02 17.07
CA ASN A 739 52.60 29.89 18.23
C ASN A 739 51.07 30.17 18.19
N GLY A 740 50.32 30.32 19.29
CA GLY A 740 50.65 30.27 20.73
C GLY A 740 49.70 31.20 21.52
N SER A 741 49.27 30.83 22.74
CA SER A 741 48.30 31.54 23.62
C SER A 741 46.82 31.58 23.10
N GLU A 742 45.76 31.61 23.93
CA GLU A 742 45.67 31.59 25.40
C GLU A 742 44.33 30.98 25.89
N GLU A 743 44.25 30.51 27.14
CA GLU A 743 43.04 29.90 27.74
C GLU A 743 42.21 30.89 28.58
N VAL A 744 40.87 30.83 28.49
CA VAL A 744 39.97 31.38 29.53
C VAL A 744 38.75 30.46 29.72
N GLN A 745 38.58 29.89 30.92
CA GLN A 745 37.31 29.30 31.36
C GLN A 745 36.40 30.36 32.00
N PRO A 746 35.08 30.13 32.01
CA PRO A 746 34.41 30.17 33.31
C PRO A 746 33.41 29.02 33.54
N GLN A 747 33.17 28.72 34.82
CA GLN A 747 32.09 27.84 35.31
C GLN A 747 31.19 28.62 36.30
N PRO A 748 30.06 28.09 36.81
CA PRO A 748 28.77 28.58 36.35
C PRO A 748 27.96 29.35 37.40
N THR A 749 27.07 30.24 36.96
CA THR A 749 26.04 30.87 37.80
C THR A 749 24.69 30.18 37.62
N GLN A 750 24.12 29.68 38.71
CA GLN A 750 22.73 29.19 38.76
C GLN A 750 21.74 30.36 38.76
N GLN A 751 20.81 30.39 37.83
CA GLN A 751 19.41 30.85 38.02
C GLN A 751 18.63 30.73 36.71
N GLU A 752 17.73 29.75 36.60
CA GLU A 752 16.42 29.99 35.97
C GLU A 752 15.37 28.95 36.37
N SER A 753 14.09 29.29 36.16
CA SER A 753 12.95 28.71 36.86
C SER A 753 12.48 27.34 36.35
N ASN A 754 12.11 26.46 37.28
CA ASN A 754 11.30 25.26 37.02
C ASN A 754 10.02 25.59 36.22
N ARG A 755 9.90 25.03 35.00
CA ARG A 755 8.60 24.75 34.37
C ARG A 755 8.62 23.36 33.70
N ASN A 756 8.39 22.33 34.51
CA ASN A 756 8.16 20.97 34.04
C ASN A 756 6.88 20.90 33.20
N TYR A 757 7.01 20.73 31.89
CA TYR A 757 5.94 20.24 31.02
C TYR A 757 6.28 18.82 30.56
N TYR A 758 5.88 17.84 31.38
CA TYR A 758 5.85 16.44 31.00
C TYR A 758 4.77 16.22 29.93
N TYR A 759 5.13 16.35 28.64
CA TYR A 759 4.33 15.82 27.55
C TYR A 759 4.80 14.41 27.20
N GLN A 760 4.31 13.45 27.99
CA GLN A 760 4.43 12.01 27.75
C GLN A 760 3.47 11.62 26.63
N SER A 761 3.82 11.91 25.38
CA SER A 761 3.10 11.45 24.20
C SER A 761 3.37 9.96 23.95
N GLU A 762 2.66 9.13 24.71
CA GLU A 762 2.41 7.75 24.36
C GLU A 762 1.56 7.71 23.09
N PHE A 763 2.23 7.76 21.95
CA PHE A 763 1.64 7.42 20.66
C PHE A 763 1.23 5.94 20.70
N GLU A 764 0.00 5.66 21.10
CA GLU A 764 -0.70 4.44 20.69
C GLU A 764 -0.71 4.44 19.15
N THR A 765 0.04 3.52 18.52
CA THR A 765 -0.13 3.24 17.10
C THR A 765 -1.46 2.50 16.97
N GLY A 766 -2.54 3.26 16.79
CA GLY A 766 -3.90 2.75 16.75
C GLY A 766 -4.02 1.51 15.85
N GLY A 767 -4.45 0.40 16.45
CA GLY A 767 -4.70 -0.84 15.73
C GLY A 767 -5.92 -0.65 14.85
N TRP A 768 -5.70 -0.41 13.55
CA TRP A 768 -6.76 -0.28 12.56
C TRP A 768 -7.31 -1.65 12.20
N GLU A 769 -8.05 -2.23 13.13
CA GLU A 769 -8.83 -3.44 12.90
C GLU A 769 -10.01 -3.10 11.98
N SER A 770 -9.86 -3.38 10.69
CA SER A 770 -11.02 -3.74 9.88
C SER A 770 -11.30 -5.21 10.11
N VAL A 771 -12.56 -5.55 10.31
CA VAL A 771 -12.95 -6.95 10.47
C VAL A 771 -12.86 -7.66 9.10
N ASN A 772 -12.14 -8.79 9.06
CA ASN A 772 -11.90 -9.57 7.84
C ASN A 772 -13.01 -10.62 7.56
N ASP A 773 -12.97 -11.15 6.33
CA ASP A 773 -13.66 -12.36 5.81
C ASP A 773 -14.95 -12.14 4.98
N ILE A 774 -14.90 -11.13 4.11
CA ILE A 774 -15.99 -10.79 3.18
C ILE A 774 -15.64 -11.06 1.71
N HIS A 775 -14.40 -10.82 1.31
CA HIS A 775 -14.06 -10.64 -0.11
C HIS A 775 -13.74 -11.95 -0.85
N GLU A 776 -13.01 -12.90 -0.25
CA GLU A 776 -12.62 -14.15 -0.91
C GLU A 776 -13.82 -15.06 -1.24
N LEU A 777 -14.85 -15.07 -0.39
CA LEU A 777 -16.11 -15.80 -0.62
C LEU A 777 -16.89 -15.31 -1.85
N THR A 778 -16.52 -14.17 -2.44
CA THR A 778 -17.11 -13.68 -3.70
C THR A 778 -16.30 -14.02 -4.95
N SER A 779 -15.04 -14.46 -4.82
CA SER A 779 -14.17 -14.82 -5.97
C SER A 779 -14.13 -16.33 -6.27
N ASP A 780 -14.21 -17.19 -5.25
CA ASP A 780 -13.91 -18.63 -5.41
C ASP A 780 -15.04 -19.46 -6.03
N MET A 781 -16.24 -18.89 -6.21
CA MET A 781 -17.37 -19.47 -6.98
C MET A 781 -17.09 -19.62 -8.50
N SER A 782 -15.83 -19.55 -8.92
CA SER A 782 -15.34 -19.70 -10.29
C SER A 782 -14.37 -20.87 -10.50
N ARG A 783 -14.00 -21.62 -9.44
CA ARG A 783 -12.96 -22.68 -9.50
C ARG A 783 -13.36 -24.07 -9.02
N LEU A 784 -14.64 -24.30 -8.69
CA LEU A 784 -15.18 -25.62 -8.33
C LEU A 784 -16.40 -25.96 -9.19
N ASN A 785 -16.17 -26.64 -10.32
CA ASN A 785 -17.07 -27.62 -10.94
C ASN A 785 -16.46 -28.15 -12.25
N THR A 786 -15.73 -29.26 -12.15
CA THR A 786 -15.46 -30.17 -13.27
C THR A 786 -15.97 -31.56 -12.88
N ASP A 787 -16.42 -32.32 -13.88
CA ASP A 787 -16.92 -33.69 -13.79
C ASP A 787 -18.33 -33.88 -13.21
N ASN A 788 -19.36 -33.71 -14.06
CA ASN A 788 -20.13 -34.86 -14.55
C ASN A 788 -21.06 -34.53 -15.75
N THR A 789 -21.34 -35.57 -16.53
CA THR A 789 -21.96 -35.65 -17.87
C THR A 789 -23.38 -35.08 -18.07
N ASN A 790 -23.62 -34.60 -19.30
CA ASN A 790 -24.85 -34.68 -20.12
C ASN A 790 -26.21 -34.16 -19.58
N GLU A 791 -26.71 -33.04 -20.12
CA GLU A 791 -27.73 -33.04 -21.19
C GLU A 791 -27.97 -31.61 -21.78
N GLU A 792 -28.98 -31.42 -22.64
CA GLU A 792 -28.96 -30.39 -23.71
C GLU A 792 -29.68 -29.04 -23.48
N ASN A 793 -29.21 -28.04 -24.26
CA ASN A 793 -30.00 -27.02 -24.99
C ASN A 793 -30.90 -26.01 -24.24
N LYS A 794 -30.41 -24.75 -24.11
CA LYS A 794 -31.05 -23.59 -24.77
C LYS A 794 -30.24 -22.27 -24.81
N ILE A 795 -29.74 -21.96 -26.01
CA ILE A 795 -29.73 -20.65 -26.70
C ILE A 795 -29.47 -19.36 -25.87
N SER A 796 -28.31 -18.75 -26.10
CA SER A 796 -28.16 -17.29 -26.29
C SER A 796 -27.09 -17.04 -27.35
N ALA A 797 -27.27 -16.04 -28.21
CA ALA A 797 -26.54 -15.94 -29.48
C ALA A 797 -25.19 -15.19 -29.40
N THR A 798 -24.23 -15.70 -30.17
CA THR A 798 -22.93 -15.09 -30.50
C THR A 798 -23.07 -13.86 -31.40
N PHE A 799 -21.99 -13.08 -31.57
CA PHE A 799 -21.46 -12.82 -32.91
C PHE A 799 -19.97 -12.42 -32.91
N ASP A 800 -19.17 -13.15 -33.68
CA ASP A 800 -17.77 -12.85 -34.03
C ASP A 800 -17.68 -11.93 -35.26
N LEU A 801 -16.61 -11.14 -35.38
CA LEU A 801 -16.08 -10.69 -36.68
C LEU A 801 -14.54 -10.54 -36.69
N LYS A 802 -13.93 -11.04 -37.76
CA LYS A 802 -12.47 -11.09 -38.01
C LYS A 802 -11.98 -9.87 -38.79
N VAL A 803 -10.73 -9.43 -38.56
CA VAL A 803 -9.85 -8.86 -39.62
C VAL A 803 -8.39 -9.30 -39.37
N SER A 804 -7.64 -9.52 -40.45
CA SER A 804 -6.29 -10.11 -40.50
C SER A 804 -5.12 -9.10 -40.36
N PRO A 805 -3.89 -9.54 -40.05
CA PRO A 805 -2.69 -8.67 -40.03
C PRO A 805 -2.09 -8.42 -41.43
N THR A 806 -1.33 -7.33 -41.57
CA THR A 806 -0.57 -6.97 -42.78
C THR A 806 0.93 -7.32 -42.66
N HIS A 807 1.60 -7.55 -43.80
CA HIS A 807 3.00 -8.02 -43.87
C HIS A 807 4.02 -6.92 -44.17
N GLY A 808 5.25 -7.10 -43.67
CA GLY A 808 6.47 -6.42 -44.13
C GLY A 808 7.67 -7.39 -44.10
N ARG A 809 8.32 -7.59 -45.26
CA ARG A 809 9.51 -8.46 -45.44
C ARG A 809 10.78 -7.76 -44.91
N HIS A 810 11.95 -8.35 -44.62
CA HIS A 810 12.67 -9.59 -45.01
C HIS A 810 13.52 -10.09 -43.77
N ASN A 811 14.30 -11.20 -43.72
CA ASN A 811 14.78 -12.16 -44.73
C ASN A 811 15.12 -13.58 -44.16
N GLN A 812 15.70 -14.41 -45.05
CA GLN A 812 16.54 -15.64 -44.93
C GLN A 812 17.54 -15.82 -43.76
N PRO A 813 18.16 -17.02 -43.57
CA PRO A 813 18.04 -18.30 -44.32
C PRO A 813 17.66 -19.53 -43.45
N SER A 814 17.86 -20.76 -43.98
CA SER A 814 17.29 -22.04 -43.51
C SER A 814 18.24 -23.25 -43.67
N LEU A 815 17.87 -24.40 -43.07
CA LEU A 815 18.53 -25.75 -43.15
C LEU A 815 19.84 -25.85 -42.34
N ILE A 816 20.34 -26.99 -41.84
CA ILE A 816 20.18 -28.46 -42.10
C ILE A 816 20.08 -29.14 -40.70
N GLU A 817 19.12 -30.00 -40.32
CA GLU A 817 18.70 -31.36 -40.77
C GLU A 817 19.58 -32.53 -40.22
N VAL A 818 19.01 -33.75 -40.17
CA VAL A 818 19.63 -35.09 -39.92
C VAL A 818 19.54 -35.71 -38.50
N GLN A 819 18.54 -36.61 -38.35
CA GLN A 819 18.57 -38.00 -37.78
C GLN A 819 19.31 -38.28 -36.45
N SER A 820 18.70 -38.83 -35.38
CA SER A 820 17.86 -40.05 -35.16
C SER A 820 18.65 -41.37 -35.08
N ILE A 821 18.42 -42.13 -34.00
CA ILE A 821 18.65 -43.59 -33.84
C ILE A 821 17.66 -44.10 -32.78
N ASP A 822 17.13 -45.30 -33.01
CA ASP A 822 16.10 -45.98 -32.19
C ASP A 822 16.72 -46.90 -31.12
N GLU A 823 15.91 -47.42 -30.18
CA GLU A 823 16.07 -48.80 -29.71
C GLU A 823 14.74 -49.39 -29.17
N ASP A 824 14.60 -50.70 -29.42
CA ASP A 824 13.41 -51.56 -29.45
C ASP A 824 12.46 -51.68 -28.22
N SER A 825 11.13 -51.68 -28.50
CA SER A 825 10.22 -52.85 -28.67
C SER A 825 10.34 -54.11 -27.72
N PRO A 826 9.44 -55.13 -27.74
CA PRO A 826 8.23 -55.37 -28.57
C PRO A 826 6.97 -55.89 -27.78
N GLU A 827 6.00 -56.46 -28.53
CA GLU A 827 4.80 -57.24 -28.12
C GLU A 827 3.61 -56.44 -27.51
N ASN A 828 2.31 -56.85 -27.55
CA ASN A 828 1.45 -57.72 -28.42
C ASN A 828 -0.02 -57.55 -27.92
N LEU A 829 -1.16 -57.89 -28.55
CA LEU A 829 -1.67 -58.44 -29.84
C LEU A 829 -3.08 -57.81 -30.02
N ASP A 830 -3.52 -57.25 -31.15
CA ASP A 830 -4.03 -57.87 -32.41
C ASP A 830 -5.58 -57.99 -32.50
N TYR A 831 -6.09 -58.05 -33.74
CA TYR A 831 -7.45 -58.24 -34.26
C TYR A 831 -8.36 -57.05 -34.62
N SER A 832 -8.93 -57.17 -35.83
CA SER A 832 -9.79 -56.27 -36.58
C SER A 832 -11.26 -56.73 -36.58
N TYR A 833 -12.19 -55.89 -37.07
CA TYR A 833 -13.32 -56.36 -37.90
C TYR A 833 -13.89 -55.29 -38.86
N GLU A 834 -14.33 -55.80 -40.01
CA GLU A 834 -14.99 -55.21 -41.19
C GLU A 834 -16.55 -55.18 -41.03
N LEU A 835 -17.45 -54.62 -41.87
CA LEU A 835 -17.45 -53.81 -43.12
C LEU A 835 -18.90 -53.23 -43.34
N GLU A 836 -19.09 -52.30 -44.29
CA GLU A 836 -20.29 -52.10 -45.19
C GLU A 836 -21.74 -51.86 -44.64
N GLU A 837 -22.71 -51.20 -45.33
CA GLU A 837 -22.73 -50.32 -46.54
C GLU A 837 -24.04 -49.47 -46.63
N ASP A 838 -24.19 -48.71 -47.74
CA ASP A 838 -25.39 -48.50 -48.59
C ASP A 838 -26.03 -47.08 -48.69
N PHE A 839 -26.89 -46.85 -49.70
CA PHE A 839 -26.83 -45.68 -50.60
C PHE A 839 -28.16 -44.92 -50.92
N LYS A 840 -27.99 -43.75 -51.59
CA LYS A 840 -28.94 -42.91 -52.40
C LYS A 840 -29.95 -42.03 -51.62
N ALA A 841 -30.33 -40.79 -52.00
CA ALA A 841 -30.05 -39.79 -53.08
C ALA A 841 -31.21 -39.48 -54.09
N MET A 842 -31.18 -38.22 -54.61
CA MET A 842 -32.03 -37.58 -55.67
C MET A 842 -33.43 -37.03 -55.23
N ARG A 843 -33.75 -35.72 -55.39
CA ARG A 843 -34.09 -34.86 -56.59
C ARG A 843 -35.59 -35.04 -57.04
N THR A 844 -36.37 -34.06 -57.55
CA THR A 844 -36.14 -32.66 -58.03
C THR A 844 -37.47 -31.84 -58.20
N ASN A 845 -37.34 -30.51 -58.37
CA ASN A 845 -38.18 -29.56 -59.15
C ASN A 845 -39.56 -28.99 -58.68
N ASN A 846 -39.57 -27.65 -58.57
CA ASN A 846 -40.53 -26.57 -58.90
C ASN A 846 -41.99 -26.85 -59.34
N ASN A 847 -42.94 -26.01 -58.85
CA ASN A 847 -43.93 -25.18 -59.58
C ASN A 847 -44.96 -24.50 -58.62
N ASP A 848 -45.69 -23.38 -58.87
CA ASP A 848 -45.60 -22.25 -59.84
C ASP A 848 -46.62 -21.09 -59.50
N ILE A 849 -46.62 -19.99 -60.27
CA ILE A 849 -47.77 -19.11 -60.65
C ILE A 849 -48.42 -18.08 -59.64
N SER A 850 -48.43 -16.78 -60.05
CA SER A 850 -49.44 -15.70 -59.77
C SER A 850 -49.52 -15.01 -58.38
N THR A 851 -49.97 -13.73 -58.18
CA THR A 851 -50.34 -12.57 -59.07
C THR A 851 -50.46 -11.22 -58.28
N LEU A 852 -50.52 -10.09 -59.01
CA LEU A 852 -50.97 -8.71 -58.62
C LEU A 852 -49.94 -7.85 -57.80
N ASN A 853 -49.50 -6.63 -58.17
CA ASN A 853 -50.10 -5.35 -58.69
C ASN A 853 -50.49 -4.37 -57.53
N ASP A 854 -50.34 -3.03 -57.59
CA ASP A 854 -50.09 -2.06 -58.69
C ASP A 854 -49.15 -0.87 -58.28
N ASP A 855 -48.80 0.00 -59.26
CA ASP A 855 -47.82 1.12 -59.20
C ASP A 855 -48.34 2.52 -58.74
N THR A 856 -47.41 3.45 -58.44
CA THR A 856 -47.36 4.91 -58.80
C THR A 856 -46.16 5.60 -58.08
N MET A 857 -45.30 6.51 -58.59
CA MET A 857 -45.34 7.63 -59.57
C MET A 857 -46.15 8.87 -59.12
N ASP A 858 -45.70 10.13 -59.23
CA ASP A 858 -44.49 10.67 -59.87
C ASP A 858 -44.07 12.12 -59.46
N HIS A 859 -42.87 12.53 -59.90
CA HIS A 859 -42.39 13.88 -60.31
C HIS A 859 -42.48 15.21 -59.46
N ASP A 860 -41.30 15.87 -59.35
CA ASP A 860 -40.96 17.25 -59.83
C ASP A 860 -40.70 18.52 -58.94
N ASN A 861 -39.48 19.07 -59.15
CA ASN A 861 -39.09 20.47 -59.54
C ASN A 861 -39.65 21.75 -58.85
N SER A 862 -38.96 22.91 -58.80
CA SER A 862 -37.53 23.32 -58.96
C SER A 862 -37.32 24.84 -58.64
N SER A 863 -36.08 25.35 -58.75
CA SER A 863 -35.70 26.78 -58.99
C SER A 863 -35.80 27.80 -57.82
N HIS A 864 -35.12 28.97 -57.80
CA HIS A 864 -33.69 29.32 -58.09
C HIS A 864 -33.35 30.78 -57.60
N LYS A 865 -32.10 31.26 -57.85
CA LYS A 865 -31.55 32.65 -57.66
C LYS A 865 -31.12 33.04 -56.22
N THR A 866 -29.85 33.29 -55.88
CA THR A 866 -28.84 34.35 -56.26
C THR A 866 -29.10 35.72 -55.60
N THR A 867 -28.13 36.52 -55.09
CA THR A 867 -26.67 36.63 -55.37
C THR A 867 -25.93 37.47 -54.30
N ASN A 868 -24.61 37.26 -54.07
CA ASN A 868 -23.51 38.24 -53.78
C ASN A 868 -23.68 39.37 -52.70
N LYS A 869 -22.65 39.96 -52.03
CA LYS A 869 -21.21 40.13 -52.37
C LYS A 869 -20.35 40.58 -51.14
N ASN A 870 -19.11 40.09 -51.08
CA ASN A 870 -17.83 40.67 -50.57
C ASN A 870 -17.71 41.78 -49.49
N MET A 871 -16.71 41.57 -48.61
CA MET A 871 -15.47 42.38 -48.39
C MET A 871 -15.17 43.05 -47.02
N ASN A 872 -13.89 42.88 -46.63
CA ASN A 872 -13.18 43.43 -45.46
C ASN A 872 -13.04 44.97 -45.48
N THR A 873 -12.77 45.59 -44.32
CA THR A 873 -11.53 46.40 -44.09
C THR A 873 -11.33 46.76 -42.61
N THR A 874 -10.21 47.43 -42.28
CA THR A 874 -9.59 47.48 -40.94
C THR A 874 -9.33 48.90 -40.39
N ALA A 875 -9.12 48.95 -39.07
CA ALA A 875 -8.17 49.79 -38.32
C ALA A 875 -8.53 51.22 -37.82
N ASN A 876 -7.93 51.53 -36.64
CA ASN A 876 -7.54 52.84 -36.08
C ASN A 876 -8.64 53.82 -35.60
N THR A 877 -8.50 54.63 -34.53
CA THR A 877 -7.59 54.75 -33.34
C THR A 877 -8.39 55.53 -32.22
N LYS A 878 -7.95 56.30 -31.20
CA LYS A 878 -6.65 56.88 -30.75
C LYS A 878 -6.77 57.50 -29.32
N THR A 879 -5.71 57.43 -28.49
CA THR A 879 -5.32 58.38 -27.37
C THR A 879 -6.29 58.70 -26.21
N SER A 880 -5.88 59.04 -24.97
CA SER A 880 -4.64 58.84 -24.16
C SER A 880 -4.77 59.50 -22.78
N ARG A 881 -4.14 58.96 -21.70
CA ARG A 881 -3.66 59.72 -20.50
C ARG A 881 -2.86 58.85 -19.50
N ASP A 882 -1.53 58.87 -19.64
CA ASP A 882 -0.53 59.33 -18.67
C ASP A 882 -1.00 59.77 -17.26
N ILE A 883 -0.23 59.63 -16.15
CA ILE A 883 1.15 59.15 -15.91
C ILE A 883 1.30 58.78 -14.41
N ASN A 884 2.09 57.75 -14.07
CA ASN A 884 3.14 57.81 -13.03
C ASN A 884 4.03 56.56 -13.02
N THR A 885 5.29 56.69 -12.59
CA THR A 885 6.32 55.65 -12.75
C THR A 885 7.11 55.34 -11.47
N ASN A 886 7.86 54.23 -11.53
CA ASN A 886 9.02 53.82 -10.71
C ASN A 886 8.79 52.66 -9.72
N ASN A 887 9.19 51.45 -10.12
CA ASN A 887 10.51 50.96 -9.73
C ASN A 887 10.99 49.81 -10.63
N THR A 888 12.32 49.65 -10.73
CA THR A 888 12.96 48.81 -11.75
C THR A 888 13.42 47.45 -11.22
N SER A 889 12.88 46.39 -11.84
CA SER A 889 13.56 45.14 -12.23
C SER A 889 14.49 44.41 -11.24
N ASN A 890 14.14 43.15 -10.97
CA ASN A 890 15.12 42.06 -10.87
C ASN A 890 14.55 40.84 -11.61
N ASN A 891 14.86 40.71 -12.90
CA ASN A 891 14.39 39.58 -13.71
C ASN A 891 15.31 38.38 -13.50
N GLN A 892 14.93 37.48 -12.58
CA GLN A 892 15.39 36.09 -12.66
C GLN A 892 14.61 35.37 -13.77
N LEU A 893 15.29 34.56 -14.58
CA LEU A 893 14.66 33.69 -15.56
C LEU A 893 14.26 32.38 -14.88
N GLU A 894 13.05 32.37 -14.31
CA GLU A 894 12.45 31.17 -13.74
C GLU A 894 12.16 30.13 -14.83
N VAL A 895 12.69 28.91 -14.67
CA VAL A 895 12.43 27.77 -15.57
C VAL A 895 11.66 26.70 -14.81
N ASN A 896 10.33 26.81 -14.83
CA ASN A 896 9.42 25.88 -14.17
C ASN A 896 9.35 24.54 -14.90
N LEU A 897 10.12 23.55 -14.42
CA LEU A 897 10.09 22.17 -14.93
C LEU A 897 8.99 21.37 -14.22
N ARG A 898 7.84 21.18 -14.89
CA ARG A 898 6.67 20.47 -14.37
C ARG A 898 6.81 18.95 -14.55
N ILE A 899 7.10 18.23 -13.47
CA ILE A 899 7.03 16.76 -13.43
C ILE A 899 5.58 16.37 -13.15
N ARG A 900 4.90 15.76 -14.13
CA ARG A 900 3.50 15.30 -13.99
C ARG A 900 3.41 13.77 -14.10
N THR A 901 3.42 13.09 -12.96
CA THR A 901 3.18 11.65 -12.86
C THR A 901 1.69 11.35 -12.81
N GLY A 902 1.06 11.15 -13.98
CA GLY A 902 -0.34 10.75 -14.07
C GLY A 902 -0.75 10.31 -15.47
N VAL A 903 -1.14 9.04 -15.61
CA VAL A 903 -1.63 8.48 -16.88
C VAL A 903 -3.14 8.72 -16.99
N THR A 904 -3.55 9.86 -17.54
CA THR A 904 -4.94 10.07 -17.96
C THR A 904 -5.20 9.29 -19.25
N LYS A 905 -5.49 7.98 -19.13
CA LYS A 905 -5.70 7.07 -20.26
C LYS A 905 -7.09 7.26 -20.90
N LEU A 906 -7.35 8.46 -21.41
CA LEU A 906 -8.51 8.77 -22.24
C LEU A 906 -8.62 7.74 -23.37
N HIS A 907 -9.63 6.87 -23.30
CA HIS A 907 -10.00 6.04 -24.43
C HIS A 907 -10.61 6.94 -25.50
N ASN A 908 -9.85 7.16 -26.58
CA ASN A 908 -10.42 7.64 -27.83
C ASN A 908 -11.47 6.63 -28.29
N MET A 909 -12.76 6.96 -28.11
CA MET A 909 -13.80 6.32 -28.90
C MET A 909 -13.52 6.64 -30.37
N ASN A 910 -13.47 5.61 -31.22
CA ASN A 910 -13.27 5.77 -32.66
C ASN A 910 -14.53 6.36 -33.32
N GLY A 911 -14.73 7.67 -33.16
CA GLY A 911 -15.61 8.44 -34.01
C GLY A 911 -15.01 8.55 -35.41
N ASN A 912 -15.77 8.13 -36.43
CA ASN A 912 -15.33 8.18 -37.82
C ASN A 912 -14.95 9.61 -38.25
N LYS A 913 -13.74 9.77 -38.80
CA LYS A 913 -13.35 11.01 -39.48
C LYS A 913 -14.09 11.15 -40.81
N SER A 914 -15.16 11.94 -40.83
CA SER A 914 -15.54 12.67 -42.04
C SER A 914 -14.63 13.90 -42.22
N SER A 915 -14.58 14.44 -43.43
CA SER A 915 -13.50 15.33 -43.89
C SER A 915 -13.86 16.82 -43.89
N ILE A 916 -12.93 17.66 -43.41
CA ILE A 916 -12.24 18.79 -44.13
C ILE A 916 -13.11 19.74 -45.01
N PRO A 917 -12.91 21.09 -45.05
CA PRO A 917 -12.00 21.98 -44.30
C PRO A 917 -12.65 23.24 -43.67
N TYR A 918 -12.12 23.73 -42.53
CA TYR A 918 -11.23 24.90 -42.44
C TYR A 918 -10.85 25.22 -40.97
#